data_AF-A0A2T3QJW3-F1
#
_entry.id   AF-A0A2T3QJW3-F1
#
_cell.length_a   1.000
_cell.length_b   1.000
_cell.length_c   1.000
_cell.angle_alpha   90.00
_cell.angle_beta   90.00
_cell.angle_gamma   90.00
#
_symmetry.space_group_name_H-M   'P 1'
#
loop_
_entity.id
_entity.type
_entity.pdbx_description
1 polymer ?
#
loop_
_entity_poly.entity_id
_entity_poly.type
_entity_poly.pdbx_seq_one_letter_code
_entity_poly.pdbx_strand_id
1 'polypeptide(L)'
;MRVFKKRLLTGCILSFLSAPLAAHVYQFIPSDNPTNDEPIEQGWNNYLSNSGYGEAVVNQGVDEWYVNGNDGRANWTITPTTELNNQATRYGWTLSTEMRVVSGGYITNYYANGQHRFLPIISLQNGNLVAEFEGRSGATILASGDDVHGYHKYDIVFHPGPNPTASFFFDGVLIKSDWQGHPSSQNMIAWGNGSSSQAGEAYYRSITFTISGDPVFSTPDRIPSLVTSSQTPGTVAIFAEKRMGGGDPGAVTNTNDIITRISKDYGRTWGPEVNLTEQINLNDEYDFSDPRPIYLPQQDTITVSYVRWPTDAAQNGDKIKPWMASGVFYSTYDVANDTWSAPINVSSHVKEKTLQIVGWSGSEFYSKSLDEISSQNSWSLQSKLKIYNGKDNDLVVANGTKQYKISFAVNENGLVAYLDDQNSAKLIRTTIQNIAGFINVAMDFDPVTQTAQLTIDDAVVGTLSGIPSADKHILFGQTNAAHDGRLHIANINLNVNGQRVIDYDAETLTDINPNEMNNTPESQGWSKHKSGRAYSFYGVASVNPGPGHGIELKHQTEVTGNNNGRIIYPAITLDKYFLNVASVFSDDQGVTWDMASHLPVPYRWLPNRLETLEPSETDIVELNNGDILLTARLDFNQTVNNINYGPRHQFISHDGGMTWHMPENYGYQQFSNLSKNTVDASITRFTESDGSNYLLFTNPIGDLANNSGRENLGLWMSFDEGASWQGPIQLVNGGSAYSDIYQLDNENAMVIVEDNSRKIRVLTVPVTKIKQLLQ
;
A
#
# COMPACT_ATOMS: atom_id res chain seq x y z
N MET A 1 -40.22 48.20 -12.83
CA MET A 1 -38.83 48.68 -13.01
C MET A 1 -37.99 48.02 -11.91
N ARG A 2 -36.81 47.48 -12.28
CA ARG A 2 -36.13 46.32 -11.67
C ARG A 2 -35.94 46.32 -10.15
N VAL A 3 -36.25 45.16 -9.55
CA VAL A 3 -35.89 44.74 -8.18
C VAL A 3 -34.46 44.19 -8.21
N PHE A 4 -33.55 44.81 -7.45
CA PHE A 4 -32.18 44.31 -7.25
C PHE A 4 -32.14 43.35 -6.05
N LYS A 5 -31.70 42.11 -6.28
CA LYS A 5 -31.40 41.11 -5.25
C LYS A 5 -30.07 41.44 -4.56
N LYS A 6 -30.07 41.44 -3.23
CA LYS A 6 -28.87 41.37 -2.38
C LYS A 6 -28.18 40.02 -2.60
N ARG A 7 -26.90 40.03 -2.96
CA ARG A 7 -25.97 38.91 -2.73
C ARG A 7 -25.15 39.24 -1.48
N LEU A 8 -25.15 38.33 -0.51
CA LEU A 8 -24.23 38.35 0.62
C LEU A 8 -22.80 38.13 0.10
N LEU A 9 -21.87 38.96 0.58
CA LEU A 9 -20.43 38.77 0.46
C LEU A 9 -20.04 37.58 1.33
N THR A 10 -19.56 36.50 0.72
CA THR A 10 -18.80 35.43 1.37
C THR A 10 -17.39 35.96 1.69
N GLY A 11 -16.93 35.70 2.91
CA GLY A 11 -15.64 36.18 3.41
C GLY A 11 -14.45 35.64 2.62
N CYS A 12 -13.52 36.53 2.30
CA CYS A 12 -12.18 36.15 1.83
C CYS A 12 -11.45 35.42 2.96
N ILE A 13 -11.17 34.14 2.73
CA ILE A 13 -10.17 33.38 3.50
C ILE A 13 -8.81 33.96 3.11
N LEU A 14 -8.09 34.54 4.09
CA LEU A 14 -6.68 34.85 3.93
C LEU A 14 -5.92 33.52 3.83
N SER A 15 -5.49 33.15 2.63
CA SER A 15 -4.45 32.13 2.43
C SER A 15 -3.12 32.68 2.95
N PHE A 16 -2.63 32.14 4.06
CA PHE A 16 -1.22 32.29 4.43
C PHE A 16 -0.40 31.62 3.33
N LEU A 17 0.43 32.41 2.63
CA LEU A 17 1.45 31.91 1.70
C LEU A 17 2.49 31.10 2.50
N SER A 18 2.28 29.79 2.63
CA SER A 18 3.36 28.87 2.97
C SER A 18 4.28 28.78 1.76
N ALA A 19 5.57 29.10 1.93
CA ALA A 19 6.57 28.87 0.88
C ALA A 19 6.56 27.38 0.48
N PRO A 20 6.76 27.04 -0.82
CA PRO A 20 6.83 25.66 -1.27
C PRO A 20 7.96 24.94 -0.53
N LEU A 21 7.70 23.71 -0.10
CA LEU A 21 8.69 22.87 0.53
C LEU A 21 9.54 22.27 -0.60
N ALA A 22 10.81 22.67 -0.67
CA ALA A 22 11.72 22.30 -1.75
C ALA A 22 12.78 21.33 -1.25
N ALA A 23 13.12 20.36 -2.09
CA ALA A 23 14.17 19.43 -1.85
C ALA A 23 15.52 20.14 -1.86
N HIS A 24 16.45 19.66 -1.04
CA HIS A 24 17.80 20.22 -1.01
C HIS A 24 18.61 19.71 -2.21
N VAL A 25 18.38 20.35 -3.35
CA VAL A 25 19.08 20.12 -4.61
C VAL A 25 20.00 21.30 -4.89
N TYR A 26 21.30 21.02 -4.98
CA TYR A 26 22.31 21.98 -5.41
C TYR A 26 22.76 21.60 -6.81
N GLN A 27 22.33 22.39 -7.79
CA GLN A 27 22.61 22.10 -9.19
C GLN A 27 23.31 23.26 -9.88
N PHE A 28 24.04 22.92 -10.93
CA PHE A 28 24.40 23.86 -11.97
C PHE A 28 24.15 23.21 -13.32
N ILE A 29 23.37 23.90 -14.14
CA ILE A 29 23.09 23.53 -15.53
C ILE A 29 23.43 24.77 -16.36
N PRO A 30 24.44 24.71 -17.25
CA PRO A 30 24.76 25.82 -18.14
C PRO A 30 23.51 26.28 -18.90
N SER A 31 23.38 27.59 -19.10
CA SER A 31 22.22 28.20 -19.75
C SER A 31 22.68 29.28 -20.72
N ASP A 32 21.96 29.43 -21.82
CA ASP A 32 22.05 30.55 -22.75
C ASP A 32 21.53 31.89 -22.19
N ASN A 33 20.91 31.88 -20.99
CA ASN A 33 20.42 33.06 -20.33
C ASN A 33 21.59 33.81 -19.63
N PRO A 34 21.97 35.03 -20.08
CA PRO A 34 23.15 35.75 -19.57
C PRO A 34 23.05 36.24 -18.11
N THR A 35 21.99 35.89 -17.39
CA THR A 35 21.84 36.16 -15.96
C THR A 35 21.88 34.91 -15.11
N ASN A 36 22.05 33.73 -15.72
CA ASN A 36 22.17 32.43 -15.07
C ASN A 36 23.19 31.54 -15.84
N ASP A 37 24.09 32.10 -16.64
CA ASP A 37 25.03 31.33 -17.46
C ASP A 37 26.31 30.96 -16.69
N GLU A 38 26.56 31.62 -15.56
CA GLU A 38 27.68 31.31 -14.67
C GLU A 38 27.28 30.52 -13.40
N PRO A 39 28.16 29.65 -12.86
CA PRO A 39 27.89 28.95 -11.60
C PRO A 39 27.58 29.87 -10.42
N ILE A 40 28.21 31.06 -10.36
CA ILE A 40 27.99 32.00 -9.25
C ILE A 40 26.58 32.57 -9.22
N GLU A 41 25.94 32.69 -10.37
CA GLU A 41 24.57 33.17 -10.52
C GLU A 41 23.56 32.09 -10.09
N GLN A 42 23.95 30.82 -10.21
CA GLN A 42 23.21 29.67 -9.71
C GLN A 42 23.60 29.27 -8.27
N GLY A 43 24.28 30.15 -7.54
CA GLY A 43 24.53 30.01 -6.10
C GLY A 43 25.83 29.30 -5.70
N TRP A 44 26.72 29.00 -6.66
CA TRP A 44 28.04 28.46 -6.37
C TRP A 44 29.05 29.56 -6.01
N ASN A 45 30.17 29.19 -5.40
CA ASN A 45 31.25 30.12 -5.07
C ASN A 45 32.50 29.78 -5.88
N ASN A 46 33.15 30.81 -6.42
CA ASN A 46 34.45 30.66 -7.07
C ASN A 46 35.50 30.18 -6.05
N TYR A 47 36.18 29.07 -6.34
CA TYR A 47 37.29 28.56 -5.56
C TYR A 47 38.54 28.43 -6.42
N LEU A 48 38.93 29.55 -7.01
CA LEU A 48 40.01 29.66 -7.99
C LEU A 48 41.37 29.93 -7.33
N SER A 49 42.45 29.71 -8.07
CA SER A 49 43.79 30.21 -7.74
C SER A 49 44.60 30.50 -9.00
N ASN A 50 45.63 31.35 -8.89
CA ASN A 50 46.50 31.74 -10.00
C ASN A 50 45.69 32.18 -11.24
N SER A 51 45.95 31.57 -12.40
CA SER A 51 45.29 31.88 -13.68
C SER A 51 44.14 30.93 -14.02
N GLY A 52 43.71 30.07 -13.08
CA GLY A 52 42.59 29.14 -13.30
C GLY A 52 41.25 29.87 -13.44
N TYR A 53 40.44 29.47 -14.42
CA TYR A 53 39.17 30.13 -14.73
C TYR A 53 38.13 29.15 -15.29
N GLY A 54 36.89 29.62 -15.46
CA GLY A 54 35.89 28.95 -16.28
C GLY A 54 35.10 29.96 -17.09
N GLU A 55 34.46 29.50 -18.16
CA GLU A 55 33.66 30.32 -19.06
C GLU A 55 32.51 29.51 -19.67
N ALA A 56 31.39 30.18 -19.94
CA ALA A 56 30.28 29.58 -20.68
C ALA A 56 30.68 29.42 -22.16
N VAL A 57 30.43 28.24 -22.71
CA VAL A 57 30.75 27.89 -24.10
C VAL A 57 29.54 27.23 -24.73
N VAL A 58 29.22 27.60 -25.96
CA VAL A 58 28.20 26.92 -26.77
C VAL A 58 28.89 26.00 -27.75
N ASN A 59 28.64 24.70 -27.65
CA ASN A 59 29.22 23.69 -28.51
C ASN A 59 28.12 22.88 -29.20
N GLN A 60 28.07 22.97 -30.53
CA GLN A 60 27.02 22.33 -31.34
C GLN A 60 25.58 22.65 -30.87
N GLY A 61 25.37 23.85 -30.32
CA GLY A 61 24.07 24.30 -29.81
C GLY A 61 23.71 23.79 -28.42
N VAL A 62 24.66 23.19 -27.69
CA VAL A 62 24.51 22.83 -26.27
C VAL A 62 25.35 23.81 -25.44
N ASP A 63 24.75 24.39 -24.41
CA ASP A 63 25.45 25.22 -23.43
C ASP A 63 26.29 24.33 -22.51
N GLU A 64 27.55 24.70 -22.34
CA GLU A 64 28.55 23.96 -21.58
C GLU A 64 29.32 24.95 -20.70
N TRP A 65 29.80 24.49 -19.55
CA TRP A 65 30.75 25.25 -18.75
C TRP A 65 32.14 24.68 -18.91
N TYR A 66 33.03 25.47 -19.51
CA TYR A 66 34.43 25.10 -19.68
C TYR A 66 35.22 25.44 -18.41
N VAL A 67 36.01 24.48 -17.95
CA VAL A 67 36.89 24.58 -16.80
C VAL A 67 38.32 24.51 -17.28
N ASN A 68 39.11 25.56 -17.01
CA ASN A 68 40.53 25.63 -17.36
C ASN A 68 41.40 25.73 -16.11
N GLY A 69 41.99 24.59 -15.73
CA GLY A 69 42.91 24.48 -14.59
C GLY A 69 44.40 24.41 -14.96
N ASN A 70 44.81 24.89 -16.14
CA ASN A 70 46.18 24.66 -16.63
C ASN A 70 47.28 25.37 -15.81
N ASP A 71 46.97 26.54 -15.25
CA ASP A 71 47.90 27.36 -14.48
C ASP A 71 47.24 27.86 -13.18
N GLY A 72 46.51 26.97 -12.51
CA GLY A 72 45.78 27.31 -11.30
C GLY A 72 44.58 26.42 -11.05
N ARG A 73 44.05 26.47 -9.82
CA ARG A 73 42.83 25.74 -9.49
C ARG A 73 41.64 26.41 -10.16
N ALA A 74 40.78 25.61 -10.77
CA ALA A 74 39.53 26.06 -11.38
C ALA A 74 38.37 25.20 -10.84
N ASN A 75 37.90 25.55 -9.65
CA ASN A 75 36.82 24.85 -8.95
C ASN A 75 35.71 25.80 -8.51
N TRP A 76 34.51 25.24 -8.35
CA TRP A 76 33.33 25.90 -7.76
C TRP A 76 32.85 25.11 -6.56
N THR A 77 32.37 25.81 -5.54
CA THR A 77 31.99 25.19 -4.27
C THR A 77 30.72 25.74 -3.65
N ILE A 78 30.06 24.91 -2.86
CA ILE A 78 29.02 25.31 -1.91
C ILE A 78 29.44 24.79 -0.54
N THR A 79 29.33 25.63 0.49
CA THR A 79 29.56 25.21 1.88
C THR A 79 28.23 24.79 2.50
N PRO A 80 28.00 23.48 2.71
CA PRO A 80 26.77 23.00 3.32
C PRO A 80 26.73 23.34 4.81
N THR A 81 25.52 23.52 5.33
CA THR A 81 25.28 23.76 6.76
C THR A 81 25.43 22.48 7.55
N THR A 82 25.59 22.60 8.87
CA THR A 82 25.62 21.43 9.77
C THR A 82 24.34 20.60 9.68
N GLU A 83 23.17 21.23 9.52
CA GLU A 83 21.90 20.52 9.40
C GLU A 83 21.84 19.68 8.13
N LEU A 84 22.31 20.23 7.01
CA LEU A 84 22.39 19.50 5.74
C LEU A 84 23.36 18.33 5.81
N ASN A 85 24.51 18.53 6.45
CA ASN A 85 25.47 17.45 6.65
C ASN A 85 24.89 16.32 7.51
N ASN A 86 24.11 16.66 8.54
CA ASN A 86 23.42 15.68 9.38
C ASN A 86 22.33 14.93 8.59
N GLN A 87 21.54 15.65 7.79
CA GLN A 87 20.51 15.06 6.93
C GLN A 87 21.13 14.11 5.89
N ALA A 88 22.16 14.57 5.17
CA ALA A 88 22.90 13.77 4.18
C ALA A 88 23.52 12.50 4.80
N THR A 89 24.03 12.59 6.03
CA THR A 89 24.58 11.43 6.75
C THR A 89 23.48 10.43 7.14
N ARG A 90 22.28 10.92 7.42
CA ARG A 90 21.17 10.11 7.93
C ARG A 90 20.34 9.45 6.85
N TYR A 91 20.07 10.17 5.76
CA TYR A 91 19.12 9.76 4.72
C TYR A 91 19.79 9.52 3.36
N GLY A 92 21.09 9.79 3.26
CA GLY A 92 21.86 9.63 2.05
C GLY A 92 21.84 10.83 1.11
N TRP A 93 22.71 10.77 0.12
CA TRP A 93 22.88 11.79 -0.90
C TRP A 93 23.40 11.18 -2.21
N THR A 94 23.18 11.88 -3.31
CA THR A 94 23.75 11.55 -4.62
C THR A 94 24.48 12.77 -5.18
N LEU A 95 25.61 12.53 -5.85
CA LEU A 95 26.29 13.53 -6.66
C LEU A 95 26.39 13.01 -8.09
N SER A 96 25.65 13.62 -9.00
CA SER A 96 25.61 13.27 -10.42
C SER A 96 26.27 14.37 -11.24
N THR A 97 27.18 14.02 -12.13
CA THR A 97 27.86 14.95 -13.04
C THR A 97 27.82 14.41 -14.46
N GLU A 98 27.43 15.24 -15.43
CA GLU A 98 27.67 14.98 -16.85
C GLU A 98 28.78 15.91 -17.34
N MET A 99 29.92 15.33 -17.69
CA MET A 99 31.09 16.08 -18.14
C MET A 99 31.95 15.27 -19.13
N ARG A 100 32.87 15.96 -19.81
CA ARG A 100 33.97 15.33 -20.55
C ARG A 100 35.30 15.93 -20.12
N VAL A 101 36.34 15.10 -20.04
CA VAL A 101 37.71 15.53 -19.74
C VAL A 101 38.48 15.73 -21.04
N VAL A 102 39.10 16.89 -21.19
CA VAL A 102 39.78 17.30 -22.43
C VAL A 102 41.28 17.05 -22.33
N SER A 103 41.89 17.47 -21.23
CA SER A 103 43.33 17.33 -21.03
C SER A 103 43.66 17.23 -19.54
N GLY A 104 44.84 16.72 -19.24
CA GLY A 104 45.38 16.68 -17.88
C GLY A 104 44.59 15.78 -16.93
N GLY A 105 44.40 16.25 -15.70
CA GLY A 105 43.71 15.48 -14.67
C GLY A 105 43.41 16.27 -13.41
N TYR A 106 43.30 15.56 -12.30
CA TYR A 106 42.86 16.12 -11.02
C TYR A 106 41.51 16.85 -11.11
N ILE A 107 40.62 16.32 -11.96
CA ILE A 107 39.23 16.75 -12.03
C ILE A 107 38.50 16.09 -10.85
N THR A 108 37.98 16.90 -9.94
CA THR A 108 37.53 16.47 -8.61
C THR A 108 36.11 16.96 -8.35
N ASN A 109 35.13 16.08 -8.54
CA ASN A 109 33.73 16.32 -8.20
C ASN A 109 33.41 15.51 -6.95
N TYR A 110 33.15 16.17 -5.82
CA TYR A 110 33.05 15.50 -4.52
C TYR A 110 32.23 16.26 -3.49
N TYR A 111 31.88 15.54 -2.44
CA TYR A 111 31.29 16.09 -1.22
C TYR A 111 32.16 15.78 0.00
N ALA A 112 32.30 16.76 0.87
CA ALA A 112 33.02 16.71 2.13
C ALA A 112 32.19 17.39 3.23
N ASN A 113 32.04 16.74 4.39
CA ASN A 113 31.13 17.19 5.46
C ASN A 113 31.84 17.79 6.70
N GLY A 114 33.14 18.08 6.59
CA GLY A 114 34.00 18.55 7.68
C GLY A 114 34.63 17.43 8.52
N GLN A 115 34.28 16.17 8.26
CA GLN A 115 34.90 15.01 8.91
C GLN A 115 35.45 14.00 7.90
N HIS A 116 34.69 13.72 6.85
CA HIS A 116 35.05 12.80 5.76
C HIS A 116 34.72 13.43 4.41
N ARG A 117 35.43 12.97 3.38
CA ARG A 117 35.11 13.28 1.98
C ARG A 117 35.15 12.04 1.10
N PHE A 118 34.41 12.12 0.00
CA PHE A 118 34.35 11.10 -1.04
C PHE A 118 34.91 11.70 -2.33
N LEU A 119 36.24 11.64 -2.48
CA LEU A 119 36.98 12.26 -3.58
C LEU A 119 37.39 11.23 -4.66
N PRO A 120 36.70 11.17 -5.81
CA PRO A 120 37.24 10.57 -7.02
C PRO A 120 38.13 11.60 -7.73
N ILE A 121 39.24 11.14 -8.30
CA ILE A 121 40.19 11.94 -9.05
C ILE A 121 40.14 11.43 -10.49
N ILE A 122 39.51 12.20 -11.38
CA ILE A 122 39.36 11.86 -12.79
C ILE A 122 40.51 12.49 -13.58
N SER A 123 41.17 11.69 -14.42
CA SER A 123 42.34 12.11 -15.19
C SER A 123 42.43 11.38 -16.52
N LEU A 124 43.21 11.94 -17.45
CA LEU A 124 43.68 11.22 -18.63
C LEU A 124 45.08 10.67 -18.37
N GLN A 125 45.23 9.35 -18.45
CA GLN A 125 46.52 8.67 -18.23
C GLN A 125 46.76 7.63 -19.32
N ASN A 126 47.91 7.70 -19.98
CA ASN A 126 48.32 6.76 -21.05
C ASN A 126 47.26 6.60 -22.16
N GLY A 127 46.57 7.68 -22.53
CA GLY A 127 45.52 7.67 -23.55
C GLY A 127 44.18 7.08 -23.08
N ASN A 128 43.99 6.83 -21.78
CA ASN A 128 42.72 6.37 -21.22
C ASN A 128 42.15 7.40 -20.25
N LEU A 129 40.83 7.39 -20.11
CA LEU A 129 40.12 8.09 -19.04
C LEU A 129 40.12 7.20 -17.81
N VAL A 130 40.60 7.71 -16.67
CA VAL A 130 40.77 6.92 -15.45
C VAL A 130 40.18 7.61 -14.22
N ALA A 131 39.79 6.81 -13.24
CA ALA A 131 39.46 7.25 -11.88
C ALA A 131 40.45 6.67 -10.86
N GLU A 132 40.99 7.54 -10.02
CA GLU A 132 41.66 7.18 -8.78
C GLU A 132 40.78 7.56 -7.59
N PHE A 133 40.82 6.78 -6.51
CA PHE A 133 40.04 7.05 -5.31
C PHE A 133 40.98 7.32 -4.15
N GLU A 134 40.77 8.44 -3.46
CA GLU A 134 41.62 8.83 -2.33
C GLU A 134 41.75 7.70 -1.29
N GLY A 135 42.98 7.49 -0.81
CA GLY A 135 43.30 6.44 0.17
C GLY A 135 43.53 5.05 -0.42
N ARG A 136 43.47 4.88 -1.75
CA ARG A 136 43.81 3.61 -2.43
C ARG A 136 44.88 3.84 -3.50
N SER A 137 45.70 2.82 -3.74
CA SER A 137 46.69 2.84 -4.83
C SER A 137 46.11 2.25 -6.11
N GLY A 138 46.38 2.92 -7.24
CA GLY A 138 46.03 2.46 -8.58
C GLY A 138 44.84 3.20 -9.19
N ALA A 139 44.88 3.31 -10.51
CA ALA A 139 43.83 3.93 -11.33
C ALA A 139 42.95 2.84 -11.97
N THR A 140 41.65 3.09 -12.02
CA THR A 140 40.69 2.25 -12.74
C THR A 140 40.40 2.90 -14.09
N ILE A 141 40.55 2.16 -15.18
CA ILE A 141 40.19 2.65 -16.52
C ILE A 141 38.67 2.72 -16.60
N LEU A 142 38.15 3.91 -16.93
CA LEU A 142 36.74 4.17 -17.16
C LEU A 142 36.40 4.04 -18.66
N ALA A 143 37.21 4.66 -19.51
CA ALA A 143 37.05 4.60 -20.97
C ALA A 143 38.40 4.54 -21.69
N SER A 144 38.38 4.00 -22.91
CA SER A 144 39.55 3.82 -23.78
C SER A 144 39.14 4.03 -25.24
N GLY A 145 40.10 4.34 -26.11
CA GLY A 145 39.81 4.55 -27.53
C GLY A 145 39.02 5.84 -27.78
N ASP A 146 38.04 5.78 -28.67
CA ASP A 146 37.28 6.96 -29.12
C ASP A 146 36.40 7.56 -28.00
N ASP A 147 36.03 6.76 -27.00
CA ASP A 147 35.14 7.18 -25.92
C ASP A 147 35.85 8.07 -24.89
N VAL A 148 37.19 8.11 -24.83
CA VAL A 148 37.97 8.81 -23.79
C VAL A 148 37.62 10.28 -23.62
N HIS A 149 37.28 10.95 -24.72
CA HIS A 149 36.96 12.37 -24.76
C HIS A 149 35.45 12.64 -24.92
N GLY A 150 34.62 11.60 -24.81
CA GLY A 150 33.18 11.68 -24.81
C GLY A 150 32.61 12.30 -23.54
N TYR A 151 31.34 12.68 -23.60
CA TYR A 151 30.57 13.01 -22.40
C TYR A 151 30.14 11.73 -21.70
N HIS A 152 30.35 11.71 -20.39
CA HIS A 152 29.98 10.59 -19.55
C HIS A 152 29.24 11.08 -18.31
N LYS A 153 28.45 10.17 -17.73
CA LYS A 153 27.81 10.35 -16.43
C LYS A 153 28.67 9.74 -15.33
N TYR A 154 28.94 10.54 -14.31
CA TYR A 154 29.66 10.14 -13.11
C TYR A 154 28.73 10.31 -11.92
N ASP A 155 28.49 9.23 -11.18
CA ASP A 155 27.61 9.27 -10.03
C ASP A 155 28.32 8.78 -8.77
N ILE A 156 28.15 9.50 -7.68
CA ILE A 156 28.43 9.01 -6.34
C ILE A 156 27.09 8.82 -5.64
N VAL A 157 26.82 7.61 -5.13
CA VAL A 157 25.65 7.30 -4.31
C VAL A 157 26.12 6.93 -2.92
N PHE A 158 25.70 7.69 -1.91
CA PHE A 158 26.05 7.42 -0.52
C PHE A 158 25.00 6.56 0.18
N HIS A 159 25.49 5.56 0.91
CA HIS A 159 24.69 4.58 1.65
C HIS A 159 24.80 4.87 3.15
N PRO A 160 23.72 5.36 3.77
CA PRO A 160 23.72 5.66 5.20
C PRO A 160 23.75 4.37 6.02
N GLY A 161 24.37 4.44 7.19
CA GLY A 161 24.43 3.33 8.12
C GLY A 161 25.43 3.57 9.24
N PRO A 162 25.60 2.59 10.14
CA PRO A 162 26.59 2.67 11.22
C PRO A 162 28.03 2.68 10.68
N ASN A 163 28.24 2.05 9.52
CA ASN A 163 29.48 2.09 8.76
C ASN A 163 29.16 2.66 7.37
N PRO A 164 28.98 3.99 7.25
CA PRO A 164 28.52 4.59 6.00
C PRO A 164 29.54 4.38 4.89
N THR A 165 29.06 4.11 3.68
CA THR A 165 29.88 3.95 2.48
C THR A 165 29.30 4.73 1.32
N ALA A 166 30.03 4.81 0.22
CA ALA A 166 29.50 5.25 -1.06
C ALA A 166 29.86 4.26 -2.16
N SER A 167 29.15 4.39 -3.27
CA SER A 167 29.46 3.71 -4.52
C SER A 167 29.65 4.74 -5.64
N PHE A 168 30.60 4.46 -6.53
CA PHE A 168 30.89 5.27 -7.71
C PHE A 168 30.47 4.51 -8.97
N PHE A 169 29.72 5.20 -9.83
CA PHE A 169 29.23 4.68 -11.09
C PHE A 169 29.73 5.55 -12.25
N PHE A 170 29.98 4.90 -13.38
CA PHE A 170 30.36 5.52 -14.64
C PHE A 170 29.42 5.01 -15.73
N ASP A 171 28.68 5.91 -16.38
CA ASP A 171 27.62 5.59 -17.35
C ASP A 171 26.63 4.53 -16.83
N GLY A 172 26.25 4.67 -15.56
CA GLY A 172 25.33 3.75 -14.89
C GLY A 172 25.95 2.43 -14.43
N VAL A 173 27.21 2.15 -14.75
CA VAL A 173 27.90 0.91 -14.34
C VAL A 173 28.66 1.12 -13.04
N LEU A 174 28.51 0.19 -12.09
CA LEU A 174 29.24 0.19 -10.83
C LEU A 174 30.74 -0.01 -11.06
N ILE A 175 31.55 0.98 -10.66
CA ILE A 175 33.02 0.92 -10.74
C ILE A 175 33.62 0.67 -9.35
N LYS A 176 33.02 1.23 -8.31
CA LYS A 176 33.48 1.11 -6.93
C LYS A 176 32.30 0.98 -5.98
N SER A 177 32.27 -0.07 -5.16
CA SER A 177 31.38 -0.22 -4.01
C SER A 177 32.13 -0.06 -2.69
N ASP A 178 31.43 -0.02 -1.55
CA ASP A 178 32.00 -0.04 -0.19
C ASP A 178 33.15 0.96 0.03
N TRP A 179 33.02 2.13 -0.59
CA TRP A 179 34.00 3.19 -0.42
C TRP A 179 33.73 3.89 0.90
N GLN A 180 34.64 3.83 1.86
CA GLN A 180 34.46 4.41 3.20
C GLN A 180 34.71 5.93 3.25
N GLY A 181 35.15 6.53 2.14
CA GLY A 181 35.67 7.90 2.13
C GLY A 181 37.00 8.02 2.86
N HIS A 182 37.51 9.25 2.95
CA HIS A 182 38.76 9.56 3.65
C HIS A 182 38.54 10.68 4.66
N PRO A 183 39.18 10.64 5.85
CA PRO A 183 39.12 11.75 6.80
C PRO A 183 39.59 13.07 6.16
N SER A 184 38.80 14.13 6.35
CA SER A 184 39.09 15.47 5.83
C SER A 184 38.35 16.53 6.64
N SER A 185 39.00 17.66 6.90
CA SER A 185 38.38 18.83 7.53
C SER A 185 37.64 19.75 6.55
N GLN A 186 37.68 19.44 5.24
CA GLN A 186 36.93 20.20 4.24
C GLN A 186 35.43 20.05 4.44
N ASN A 187 34.69 21.16 4.34
CA ASN A 187 33.24 21.18 4.35
C ASN A 187 32.73 21.87 3.09
N MET A 188 32.49 21.10 2.03
CA MET A 188 32.11 21.62 0.72
C MET A 188 31.53 20.55 -0.19
N ILE A 189 30.58 20.95 -1.03
CA ILE A 189 30.31 20.32 -2.33
C ILE A 189 31.24 21.04 -3.31
N ALA A 190 32.01 20.30 -4.11
CA ALA A 190 33.03 20.88 -4.98
C ALA A 190 33.09 20.16 -6.33
N TRP A 191 33.39 20.92 -7.39
CA TRP A 191 33.60 20.40 -8.75
C TRP A 191 34.54 21.29 -9.56
N GLY A 192 35.14 20.70 -10.61
CA GLY A 192 36.13 21.33 -11.48
C GLY A 192 37.53 20.69 -11.39
N ASN A 193 38.58 21.45 -11.73
CA ASN A 193 39.96 21.08 -11.47
C ASN A 193 40.42 21.56 -10.07
N GLY A 194 40.65 20.60 -9.16
CA GLY A 194 40.89 20.86 -7.74
C GLY A 194 42.33 21.18 -7.34
N SER A 195 43.25 21.36 -8.29
CA SER A 195 44.69 21.51 -8.02
C SER A 195 45.24 22.84 -8.51
N SER A 196 46.18 23.43 -7.77
CA SER A 196 46.95 24.58 -8.26
C SER A 196 48.23 24.16 -9.00
N SER A 197 48.56 22.87 -9.01
CA SER A 197 49.82 22.35 -9.55
C SER A 197 49.65 21.23 -10.58
N GLN A 198 48.42 20.78 -10.83
CA GLN A 198 48.10 19.76 -11.82
C GLN A 198 47.10 20.34 -12.82
N ALA A 199 47.56 20.50 -14.06
CA ALA A 199 46.73 20.96 -15.15
C ALA A 199 45.57 19.99 -15.40
N GLY A 200 44.39 20.54 -15.70
CA GLY A 200 43.21 19.77 -16.05
C GLY A 200 42.16 20.65 -16.71
N GLU A 201 41.57 20.13 -17.78
CA GLU A 201 40.54 20.82 -18.55
C GLU A 201 39.33 19.90 -18.74
N ALA A 202 38.14 20.44 -18.54
CA ALA A 202 36.90 19.70 -18.67
C ALA A 202 35.73 20.60 -19.11
N TYR A 203 34.72 20.01 -19.71
CA TYR A 203 33.45 20.67 -20.03
C TYR A 203 32.34 19.99 -19.25
N TYR A 204 31.50 20.78 -18.59
CA TYR A 204 30.38 20.31 -17.77
C TYR A 204 29.07 20.67 -18.44
N ARG A 205 28.15 19.70 -18.51
CA ARG A 205 26.75 19.88 -18.95
C ARG A 205 25.79 19.90 -17.78
N SER A 206 26.13 19.22 -16.69
CA SER A 206 25.39 19.32 -15.46
C SER A 206 26.23 18.86 -14.28
N ILE A 207 25.93 19.46 -13.12
CA ILE A 207 26.26 18.86 -11.83
C ILE A 207 25.06 19.02 -10.90
N THR A 208 24.71 17.95 -10.20
CA THR A 208 23.56 17.91 -9.29
C THR A 208 23.95 17.15 -8.03
N PHE A 209 23.90 17.82 -6.88
CA PHE A 209 24.00 17.20 -5.56
C PHE A 209 22.61 17.19 -4.92
N THR A 210 22.11 15.99 -4.63
CA THR A 210 20.79 15.80 -4.03
C THR A 210 20.94 15.18 -2.65
N ILE A 211 20.31 15.80 -1.64
CA ILE A 211 20.21 15.23 -0.29
C ILE A 211 18.82 14.62 -0.14
N SER A 212 18.74 13.38 0.33
CA SER A 212 17.46 12.72 0.63
C SER A 212 16.91 13.12 2.01
N GLY A 213 15.66 12.79 2.28
CA GLY A 213 15.08 12.87 3.62
C GLY A 213 14.40 14.19 3.95
N ASP A 214 13.93 14.93 2.94
CA ASP A 214 13.20 16.18 3.18
C ASP A 214 11.85 15.91 3.85
N PRO A 215 11.49 16.65 4.92
CA PRO A 215 10.26 16.42 5.67
C PRO A 215 9.05 17.01 4.92
N VAL A 216 8.11 16.17 4.51
CA VAL A 216 6.94 16.55 3.69
C VAL A 216 5.65 16.74 4.49
N PHE A 217 5.54 16.08 5.65
CA PHE A 217 4.47 16.32 6.62
C PHE A 217 5.04 16.48 8.04
N SER A 218 4.29 17.17 8.88
CA SER A 218 4.71 17.59 10.22
C SER A 218 4.33 16.58 11.30
N THR A 219 5.09 16.57 12.40
CA THR A 219 4.67 15.91 13.64
C THR A 219 3.38 16.56 14.16
N PRO A 220 2.37 15.81 14.65
CA PRO A 220 2.36 14.37 14.89
C PRO A 220 1.64 13.54 13.82
N ASP A 221 1.58 14.03 12.57
CA ASP A 221 0.95 13.36 11.43
C ASP A 221 1.67 12.04 11.12
N ARG A 222 0.93 11.05 10.62
CA ARG A 222 1.40 9.66 10.49
C ARG A 222 0.77 8.94 9.31
N ILE A 223 1.19 7.71 9.09
CA ILE A 223 0.60 6.75 8.14
C ILE A 223 0.70 7.26 6.69
N PRO A 224 1.93 7.29 6.14
CA PRO A 224 2.15 7.83 4.81
C PRO A 224 1.88 6.81 3.71
N SER A 225 1.48 7.29 2.54
CA SER A 225 1.40 6.52 1.31
C SER A 225 1.72 7.39 0.09
N LEU A 226 2.10 6.78 -1.04
CA LEU A 226 2.41 7.52 -2.26
C LEU A 226 2.09 6.76 -3.55
N VAL A 227 1.81 7.51 -4.62
CA VAL A 227 1.74 7.01 -5.99
C VAL A 227 2.28 8.04 -6.98
N THR A 228 2.67 7.59 -8.17
CA THR A 228 3.20 8.45 -9.25
C THR A 228 2.37 8.30 -10.51
N SER A 229 2.31 9.35 -11.33
CA SER A 229 1.71 9.24 -12.67
C SER A 229 2.75 8.79 -13.68
N SER A 230 2.42 7.74 -14.44
CA SER A 230 3.20 7.32 -15.61
C SER A 230 2.84 8.05 -16.91
N GLN A 231 1.65 8.68 -16.99
CA GLN A 231 1.23 9.44 -18.18
C GLN A 231 1.73 10.88 -18.14
N THR A 232 1.88 11.44 -16.94
CA THR A 232 2.42 12.78 -16.70
C THR A 232 3.66 12.69 -15.79
N PRO A 233 4.84 12.32 -16.35
CA PRO A 233 6.08 12.17 -15.60
C PRO A 233 6.40 13.37 -14.72
N GLY A 234 6.85 13.09 -13.49
CA GLY A 234 7.12 14.10 -12.46
C GLY A 234 5.95 14.37 -11.52
N THR A 235 4.73 13.95 -11.87
CA THR A 235 3.60 14.03 -10.93
C THR A 235 3.70 12.93 -9.87
N VAL A 236 3.76 13.35 -8.60
CA VAL A 236 3.78 12.48 -7.42
C VAL A 236 2.71 12.96 -6.45
N ALA A 237 1.86 12.05 -5.96
CA ALA A 237 0.93 12.35 -4.88
C ALA A 237 1.35 11.59 -3.63
N ILE A 238 1.43 12.31 -2.51
CA ILE A 238 1.69 11.74 -1.18
C ILE A 238 0.50 12.01 -0.26
N PHE A 239 0.26 11.10 0.67
CA PHE A 239 -0.82 11.19 1.64
C PHE A 239 -0.32 10.91 3.05
N ALA A 240 -1.06 11.38 4.04
CA ALA A 240 -0.88 11.06 5.45
C ALA A 240 -2.18 11.31 6.22
N GLU A 241 -2.23 10.81 7.45
CA GLU A 241 -3.20 11.21 8.46
C GLU A 241 -2.72 12.47 9.17
N LYS A 242 -3.48 13.55 9.03
CA LYS A 242 -3.37 14.73 9.88
C LYS A 242 -3.90 14.38 11.25
N ARG A 243 -3.08 14.40 12.30
CA ARG A 243 -3.48 13.93 13.63
C ARG A 243 -3.52 15.07 14.63
N MET A 244 -4.57 15.88 14.62
CA MET A 244 -4.72 16.96 15.60
C MET A 244 -4.83 16.36 17.00
N GLY A 245 -3.82 16.53 17.87
CA GLY A 245 -3.74 15.87 19.18
C GLY A 245 -2.83 14.64 19.23
N GLY A 246 -2.47 14.07 18.08
CA GLY A 246 -1.37 13.10 17.92
C GLY A 246 -1.65 11.65 18.30
N GLY A 247 -2.93 11.29 18.51
CA GLY A 247 -3.39 9.93 18.80
C GLY A 247 -3.72 9.12 17.54
N ASP A 248 -3.89 7.81 17.71
CA ASP A 248 -4.59 6.96 16.73
C ASP A 248 -6.08 7.37 16.65
N PRO A 249 -6.80 7.06 15.55
CA PRO A 249 -8.24 7.30 15.48
C PRO A 249 -8.99 6.64 16.64
N GLY A 250 -10.12 7.23 17.05
CA GLY A 250 -10.98 6.74 18.13
C GLY A 250 -10.53 7.16 19.54
N ALA A 251 -9.69 8.19 19.65
CA ALA A 251 -9.37 8.81 20.92
C ALA A 251 -10.06 10.18 21.03
N VAL A 252 -10.78 10.38 22.14
CA VAL A 252 -11.58 11.59 22.43
C VAL A 252 -10.78 12.90 22.50
N THR A 253 -9.46 12.83 22.38
CA THR A 253 -8.53 13.97 22.47
C THR A 253 -7.97 14.39 21.12
N ASN A 254 -8.35 13.72 20.02
CA ASN A 254 -7.89 14.03 18.69
C ASN A 254 -9.00 14.10 17.66
N THR A 255 -8.68 14.79 16.57
CA THR A 255 -9.46 14.79 15.33
C THR A 255 -8.49 14.50 14.20
N ASN A 256 -8.70 13.38 13.53
CA ASN A 256 -7.82 12.93 12.46
C ASN A 256 -8.49 13.15 11.10
N ASP A 257 -7.72 13.63 10.14
CA ASP A 257 -8.15 13.90 8.76
C ASP A 257 -7.16 13.31 7.76
N ILE A 258 -7.56 13.20 6.49
CA ILE A 258 -6.65 12.81 5.40
C ILE A 258 -6.08 14.06 4.72
N ILE A 259 -4.75 14.14 4.68
CA ILE A 259 -4.03 15.21 3.99
C ILE A 259 -3.23 14.68 2.81
N THR A 260 -3.03 15.54 1.82
CA THR A 260 -2.21 15.24 0.63
C THR A 260 -1.36 16.43 0.21
N ARG A 261 -0.28 16.14 -0.51
CA ARG A 261 0.51 17.10 -1.29
C ARG A 261 0.80 16.50 -2.66
N ILE A 262 0.85 17.37 -3.67
CA ILE A 262 1.21 17.00 -5.03
C ILE A 262 2.54 17.66 -5.41
N SER A 263 3.45 16.88 -5.97
CA SER A 263 4.65 17.35 -6.67
C SER A 263 4.42 17.26 -8.17
N LYS A 264 5.06 18.14 -8.95
CA LYS A 264 5.08 18.10 -10.43
C LYS A 264 6.50 17.99 -11.01
N ASP A 265 7.50 17.75 -10.18
CA ASP A 265 8.92 17.75 -10.55
C ASP A 265 9.68 16.59 -9.89
N TYR A 266 9.05 15.40 -9.86
CA TYR A 266 9.63 14.16 -9.35
C TYR A 266 9.91 14.17 -7.83
N GLY A 267 9.04 14.82 -7.07
CA GLY A 267 9.09 14.92 -5.62
C GLY A 267 10.12 15.92 -5.10
N ARG A 268 10.62 16.81 -5.97
CA ARG A 268 11.59 17.85 -5.59
C ARG A 268 10.88 19.02 -4.91
N THR A 269 9.73 19.46 -5.39
CA THR A 269 8.95 20.52 -4.73
C THR A 269 7.52 20.09 -4.54
N TRP A 270 6.93 20.54 -3.44
CA TRP A 270 5.58 20.15 -3.05
C TRP A 270 4.64 21.34 -3.06
N GLY A 271 3.48 21.15 -3.68
CA GLY A 271 2.33 22.04 -3.58
C GLY A 271 1.83 22.18 -2.14
N PRO A 272 0.82 23.04 -1.92
CA PRO A 272 0.22 23.23 -0.60
C PRO A 272 -0.38 21.92 -0.08
N GLU A 273 -0.39 21.76 1.24
CA GLU A 273 -1.13 20.69 1.90
C GLU A 273 -2.64 20.90 1.70
N VAL A 274 -3.35 19.84 1.31
CA VAL A 274 -4.81 19.83 1.13
C VAL A 274 -5.40 18.83 2.12
N ASN A 275 -6.38 19.25 2.92
CA ASN A 275 -7.19 18.36 3.76
C ASN A 275 -8.41 17.87 2.95
N LEU A 276 -8.46 16.57 2.64
CA LEU A 276 -9.49 15.98 1.80
C LEU A 276 -10.81 15.75 2.55
N THR A 277 -10.75 15.61 3.88
CA THR A 277 -11.87 15.16 4.72
C THR A 277 -12.52 16.26 5.55
N GLU A 278 -11.89 17.43 5.68
CA GLU A 278 -12.46 18.60 6.39
C GLU A 278 -13.91 18.91 5.94
N GLN A 279 -14.17 18.81 4.63
CA GLN A 279 -15.50 19.09 4.06
C GLN A 279 -16.60 18.09 4.49
N ILE A 280 -16.22 16.90 4.95
CA ILE A 280 -17.12 15.88 5.50
C ILE A 280 -16.95 15.69 7.02
N ASN A 281 -16.21 16.58 7.69
CA ASN A 281 -15.93 16.56 9.12
C ASN A 281 -16.17 17.91 9.82
N LEU A 282 -17.17 18.68 9.39
CA LEU A 282 -17.37 20.09 9.78
C LEU A 282 -17.52 20.35 11.30
N ASN A 283 -17.82 19.32 12.09
CA ASN A 283 -18.04 19.41 13.54
C ASN A 283 -17.01 18.60 14.35
N ASP A 284 -15.96 18.08 13.71
CA ASP A 284 -14.93 17.25 14.33
C ASP A 284 -15.48 15.99 15.05
N GLU A 285 -16.60 15.45 14.55
CA GLU A 285 -17.26 14.26 15.11
C GLU A 285 -16.59 12.94 14.67
N TYR A 286 -15.74 13.01 13.65
CA TYR A 286 -15.12 11.86 13.03
C TYR A 286 -13.59 11.94 13.03
N ASP A 287 -12.98 10.76 13.01
CA ASP A 287 -11.60 10.58 12.61
C ASP A 287 -11.55 9.87 11.26
N PHE A 288 -10.58 10.23 10.43
CA PHE A 288 -10.25 9.52 9.21
C PHE A 288 -8.85 8.92 9.30
N SER A 289 -8.66 7.73 8.71
CA SER A 289 -7.38 7.03 8.76
C SER A 289 -7.09 6.26 7.48
N ASP A 290 -5.84 5.83 7.34
CA ASP A 290 -5.36 4.86 6.35
C ASP A 290 -5.64 5.26 4.88
N PRO A 291 -5.01 6.34 4.38
CA PRO A 291 -5.14 6.73 2.99
C PRO A 291 -4.43 5.73 2.06
N ARG A 292 -5.23 5.02 1.25
CA ARG A 292 -4.81 3.99 0.29
C ARG A 292 -4.98 4.49 -1.15
N PRO A 293 -3.99 5.18 -1.74
CA PRO A 293 -4.05 5.65 -3.11
C PRO A 293 -3.80 4.53 -4.14
N ILE A 294 -4.37 4.71 -5.32
CA ILE A 294 -4.19 3.86 -6.51
C ILE A 294 -4.13 4.79 -7.71
N TYR A 295 -3.10 4.63 -8.54
CA TYR A 295 -2.97 5.35 -9.79
C TYR A 295 -3.62 4.58 -10.96
N LEU A 296 -4.46 5.28 -11.72
CA LEU A 296 -5.24 4.76 -12.85
C LEU A 296 -4.72 5.40 -14.16
N PRO A 297 -3.85 4.71 -14.91
CA PRO A 297 -3.15 5.26 -16.06
C PRO A 297 -4.02 5.59 -17.26
N GLN A 298 -5.17 4.94 -17.46
CA GLN A 298 -6.03 5.18 -18.63
C GLN A 298 -6.71 6.54 -18.56
N GLN A 299 -7.01 7.03 -17.35
CA GLN A 299 -7.62 8.33 -17.09
C GLN A 299 -6.61 9.36 -16.57
N ASP A 300 -5.36 8.96 -16.35
CA ASP A 300 -4.35 9.72 -15.61
C ASP A 300 -4.94 10.29 -14.30
N THR A 301 -5.52 9.41 -13.49
CA THR A 301 -6.27 9.75 -12.29
C THR A 301 -5.71 9.01 -11.09
N ILE A 302 -5.70 9.65 -9.92
CA ILE A 302 -5.33 9.01 -8.65
C ILE A 302 -6.60 8.89 -7.80
N THR A 303 -7.02 7.68 -7.46
CA THR A 303 -8.09 7.45 -6.49
C THR A 303 -7.49 7.12 -5.13
N VAL A 304 -8.00 7.68 -4.05
CA VAL A 304 -7.55 7.39 -2.68
C VAL A 304 -8.72 6.98 -1.81
N SER A 305 -8.69 5.74 -1.32
CA SER A 305 -9.66 5.22 -0.36
C SER A 305 -9.16 5.45 1.06
N TYR A 306 -10.06 5.74 1.99
CA TYR A 306 -9.76 5.90 3.42
C TYR A 306 -10.98 5.56 4.27
N VAL A 307 -10.76 5.31 5.55
CA VAL A 307 -11.83 4.95 6.49
C VAL A 307 -12.21 6.14 7.38
N ARG A 308 -13.49 6.21 7.73
CA ARG A 308 -14.06 7.09 8.75
C ARG A 308 -14.34 6.29 10.03
N TRP A 309 -14.17 6.92 11.17
CA TRP A 309 -14.52 6.45 12.51
C TRP A 309 -15.27 7.55 13.26
N PRO A 310 -16.15 7.25 14.24
CA PRO A 310 -16.43 8.22 15.28
C PRO A 310 -15.16 8.51 16.09
N THR A 311 -14.97 9.77 16.50
CA THR A 311 -13.74 10.23 17.19
C THR A 311 -13.46 9.49 18.52
N ASP A 312 -14.45 8.83 19.13
CA ASP A 312 -14.31 8.15 20.42
C ASP A 312 -14.19 6.61 20.34
N ALA A 313 -14.28 6.03 19.14
CA ALA A 313 -14.19 4.59 18.94
C ALA A 313 -13.72 4.21 17.53
N ALA A 314 -12.56 3.53 17.45
CA ALA A 314 -12.04 2.96 16.21
C ALA A 314 -11.63 1.49 16.40
N GLN A 315 -10.77 0.99 15.51
CA GLN A 315 -10.27 -0.39 15.50
C GLN A 315 -9.56 -0.79 16.81
N ASN A 316 -8.80 0.13 17.42
CA ASN A 316 -8.00 -0.15 18.61
C ASN A 316 -8.86 -0.63 19.81
N GLY A 317 -8.52 -1.81 20.34
CA GLY A 317 -9.23 -2.44 21.46
C GLY A 317 -10.66 -2.86 21.12
N ASP A 318 -10.93 -3.08 19.83
CA ASP A 318 -12.24 -3.47 19.30
C ASP A 318 -13.35 -2.54 19.75
N LYS A 319 -13.06 -1.24 19.97
CA LYS A 319 -14.02 -0.27 20.51
C LYS A 319 -15.14 0.02 19.53
N ILE A 320 -14.80 0.11 18.24
CA ILE A 320 -15.79 0.25 17.19
C ILE A 320 -16.83 -0.87 17.23
N LYS A 321 -18.05 -0.54 16.83
CA LYS A 321 -19.18 -1.49 16.76
C LYS A 321 -19.92 -1.32 15.44
N PRO A 322 -20.65 -2.35 14.97
CA PRO A 322 -21.31 -2.30 13.67
C PRO A 322 -22.27 -1.09 13.52
N TRP A 323 -23.01 -0.74 14.58
CA TRP A 323 -23.95 0.40 14.62
C TRP A 323 -23.28 1.77 14.72
N MET A 324 -21.97 1.84 14.95
CA MET A 324 -21.24 3.09 14.99
C MET A 324 -20.90 3.57 13.58
N ALA A 325 -20.66 4.86 13.43
CA ALA A 325 -20.53 5.54 12.14
C ALA A 325 -19.22 5.27 11.37
N SER A 326 -18.66 4.06 11.45
CA SER A 326 -17.52 3.67 10.61
C SER A 326 -17.92 3.37 9.17
N GLY A 327 -17.03 3.69 8.23
CA GLY A 327 -17.32 3.55 6.80
C GLY A 327 -16.14 3.88 5.90
N VAL A 328 -16.18 3.43 4.64
CA VAL A 328 -15.13 3.65 3.65
C VAL A 328 -15.56 4.73 2.66
N PHE A 329 -14.65 5.63 2.36
CA PHE A 329 -14.80 6.73 1.41
C PHE A 329 -13.65 6.71 0.42
N TYR A 330 -13.86 7.32 -0.75
CA TYR A 330 -12.75 7.64 -1.65
C TYR A 330 -12.86 9.06 -2.23
N SER A 331 -11.73 9.62 -2.65
CA SER A 331 -11.63 10.84 -3.45
C SER A 331 -10.75 10.60 -4.67
N THR A 332 -10.99 11.31 -5.77
CA THR A 332 -10.19 11.19 -7.01
C THR A 332 -9.50 12.50 -7.35
N TYR A 333 -8.24 12.42 -7.77
CA TYR A 333 -7.46 13.53 -8.31
C TYR A 333 -7.24 13.36 -9.80
N ASP A 334 -7.73 14.33 -10.57
CA ASP A 334 -7.50 14.45 -12.00
C ASP A 334 -6.15 15.14 -12.23
N VAL A 335 -5.17 14.40 -12.74
CA VAL A 335 -3.79 14.89 -12.92
C VAL A 335 -3.73 16.01 -13.97
N ALA A 336 -4.56 15.94 -15.01
CA ALA A 336 -4.57 16.89 -16.12
C ALA A 336 -5.20 18.23 -15.71
N ASN A 337 -6.25 18.19 -14.91
CA ASN A 337 -6.96 19.39 -14.46
C ASN A 337 -6.47 19.93 -13.11
N ASP A 338 -5.62 19.19 -12.40
CA ASP A 338 -5.09 19.54 -11.07
C ASP A 338 -6.21 19.79 -10.04
N THR A 339 -7.20 18.88 -10.01
CA THR A 339 -8.39 19.02 -9.17
C THR A 339 -8.76 17.73 -8.44
N TRP A 340 -9.18 17.88 -7.18
CA TRP A 340 -9.77 16.82 -6.37
C TRP A 340 -11.30 16.80 -6.50
N SER A 341 -11.89 15.60 -6.53
CA SER A 341 -13.32 15.40 -6.34
C SER A 341 -13.72 15.59 -4.87
N ALA A 342 -15.02 15.74 -4.62
CA ALA A 342 -15.56 15.55 -3.27
C ALA A 342 -15.51 14.04 -2.88
N PRO A 343 -15.40 13.73 -1.57
CA PRO A 343 -15.46 12.36 -1.05
C PRO A 343 -16.75 11.65 -1.40
N ILE A 344 -16.63 10.40 -1.84
CA ILE A 344 -17.74 9.51 -2.16
C ILE A 344 -17.78 8.39 -1.11
N ASN A 345 -18.95 8.18 -0.50
CA ASN A 345 -19.16 7.13 0.49
C ASN A 345 -19.48 5.79 -0.21
N VAL A 346 -18.65 4.78 0.02
CA VAL A 346 -18.84 3.41 -0.53
C VAL A 346 -19.08 2.37 0.56
N SER A 347 -19.39 2.82 1.78
CA SER A 347 -19.59 1.92 2.93
C SER A 347 -20.63 0.83 2.67
N SER A 348 -21.74 1.16 1.98
CA SER A 348 -22.79 0.18 1.65
C SER A 348 -22.34 -0.91 0.66
N HIS A 349 -21.24 -0.69 -0.06
CA HIS A 349 -20.68 -1.68 -0.98
C HIS A 349 -19.78 -2.68 -0.26
N VAL A 350 -18.99 -2.20 0.72
CA VAL A 350 -17.87 -2.99 1.28
C VAL A 350 -18.02 -3.36 2.76
N LYS A 351 -18.83 -2.62 3.54
CA LYS A 351 -19.09 -2.93 4.96
C LYS A 351 -20.38 -3.74 5.08
N GLU A 352 -20.22 -5.06 5.09
CA GLU A 352 -21.37 -5.97 5.25
C GLU A 352 -22.08 -5.78 6.60
N LYS A 353 -23.41 -6.01 6.59
CA LYS A 353 -24.27 -5.99 7.78
C LYS A 353 -25.02 -7.30 7.87
N THR A 354 -24.54 -8.23 8.68
CA THR A 354 -25.05 -9.59 8.73
C THR A 354 -25.01 -10.16 10.13
N LEU A 355 -25.92 -11.11 10.39
CA LEU A 355 -25.70 -12.09 11.45
C LEU A 355 -24.69 -13.11 10.93
N GLN A 356 -23.56 -13.22 11.60
CA GLN A 356 -22.49 -14.14 11.27
C GLN A 356 -22.51 -15.31 12.24
N ILE A 357 -22.53 -16.54 11.71
CA ILE A 357 -22.56 -17.78 12.47
C ILE A 357 -21.28 -18.53 12.16
N VAL A 358 -20.47 -18.76 13.19
CA VAL A 358 -19.17 -19.42 13.11
C VAL A 358 -19.26 -20.78 13.80
N GLY A 359 -19.33 -21.85 13.01
CA GLY A 359 -19.28 -23.24 13.46
C GLY A 359 -17.93 -23.85 13.16
N TRP A 360 -16.90 -23.49 13.92
CA TRP A 360 -15.55 -24.04 13.77
C TRP A 360 -15.28 -25.01 14.93
N SER A 361 -15.29 -26.32 14.69
CA SER A 361 -15.36 -27.37 15.74
C SER A 361 -16.64 -27.33 16.59
N GLY A 362 -17.77 -26.95 15.99
CA GLY A 362 -19.06 -26.87 16.64
C GLY A 362 -20.16 -26.55 15.63
N SER A 363 -21.41 -26.60 16.08
CA SER A 363 -22.57 -26.16 15.30
C SER A 363 -23.35 -25.10 16.06
N GLU A 364 -23.89 -24.15 15.32
CA GLU A 364 -24.83 -23.15 15.83
C GLU A 364 -25.84 -22.81 14.74
N PHE A 365 -27.12 -22.90 15.05
CA PHE A 365 -28.20 -22.58 14.12
C PHE A 365 -29.43 -22.08 14.86
N TYR A 366 -30.31 -21.42 14.11
CA TYR A 366 -31.54 -20.83 14.63
C TYR A 366 -32.73 -21.45 13.92
N SER A 367 -33.76 -21.81 14.68
CA SER A 367 -35.02 -22.30 14.12
C SER A 367 -36.23 -21.57 14.68
N LYS A 368 -37.31 -21.51 13.91
CA LYS A 368 -38.58 -20.93 14.33
C LYS A 368 -39.72 -21.82 13.87
N SER A 369 -40.55 -22.26 14.81
CA SER A 369 -41.74 -23.07 14.52
C SER A 369 -42.78 -22.25 13.75
N LEU A 370 -43.48 -22.90 12.84
CA LEU A 370 -44.46 -22.29 11.94
C LEU A 370 -45.75 -23.10 11.98
N ASP A 371 -46.76 -22.66 12.73
CA ASP A 371 -48.01 -23.41 12.79
C ASP A 371 -48.80 -23.33 11.48
N GLU A 372 -48.68 -22.21 10.76
CA GLU A 372 -49.45 -21.94 9.54
C GLU A 372 -48.95 -22.71 8.31
N ILE A 373 -47.71 -23.21 8.31
CA ILE A 373 -47.16 -23.92 7.16
C ILE A 373 -47.66 -25.37 7.12
N SER A 374 -48.02 -25.84 5.93
CA SER A 374 -48.36 -27.23 5.66
C SER A 374 -48.02 -27.62 4.22
N SER A 375 -48.06 -28.92 3.92
CA SER A 375 -47.92 -29.43 2.56
C SER A 375 -49.02 -28.98 1.59
N GLN A 376 -50.12 -28.42 2.10
CA GLN A 376 -51.23 -27.91 1.29
C GLN A 376 -51.11 -26.42 0.98
N ASN A 377 -50.12 -25.72 1.55
CA ASN A 377 -49.92 -24.30 1.35
C ASN A 377 -48.81 -24.05 0.33
N SER A 378 -49.01 -23.10 -0.57
CA SER A 378 -47.90 -22.53 -1.33
C SER A 378 -47.05 -21.68 -0.40
N TRP A 379 -45.73 -21.76 -0.50
CA TRP A 379 -44.84 -20.87 0.24
C TRP A 379 -43.66 -20.45 -0.62
N SER A 380 -43.13 -19.26 -0.33
CA SER A 380 -41.97 -18.68 -1.01
C SER A 380 -40.98 -18.17 0.03
N LEU A 381 -39.75 -18.66 -0.02
CA LEU A 381 -38.63 -18.17 0.78
C LEU A 381 -37.76 -17.26 -0.07
N GLN A 382 -37.31 -16.15 0.49
CA GLN A 382 -36.26 -15.30 -0.06
C GLN A 382 -35.23 -15.01 1.04
N SER A 383 -33.95 -15.10 0.73
CA SER A 383 -32.87 -14.78 1.66
C SER A 383 -31.64 -14.27 0.91
N LYS A 384 -31.09 -13.16 1.39
CA LYS A 384 -29.75 -12.69 1.01
C LYS A 384 -28.74 -13.22 2.02
N LEU A 385 -27.75 -13.97 1.55
CA LEU A 385 -26.74 -14.59 2.40
C LEU A 385 -25.39 -14.72 1.69
N LYS A 386 -24.35 -15.00 2.48
CA LYS A 386 -22.98 -15.26 2.02
C LYS A 386 -22.43 -16.48 2.75
N ILE A 387 -21.66 -17.30 2.05
CA ILE A 387 -20.90 -18.39 2.65
C ILE A 387 -19.46 -17.95 2.78
N TYR A 388 -18.99 -17.80 4.01
CA TYR A 388 -17.61 -17.36 4.26
C TYR A 388 -16.63 -18.50 4.00
N ASN A 389 -16.89 -19.69 4.55
CA ASN A 389 -16.10 -20.90 4.28
C ASN A 389 -16.84 -22.19 4.72
N GLY A 390 -16.18 -23.32 4.47
CA GLY A 390 -16.55 -24.62 5.03
C GLY A 390 -17.83 -25.19 4.42
N LYS A 391 -18.54 -26.03 5.18
CA LYS A 391 -19.74 -26.76 4.72
C LYS A 391 -20.77 -26.91 5.83
N ASP A 392 -21.90 -27.50 5.48
CA ASP A 392 -23.09 -27.69 6.33
C ASP A 392 -23.66 -26.35 6.83
N ASN A 393 -23.55 -25.34 5.96
CA ASN A 393 -24.21 -24.05 6.11
C ASN A 393 -25.61 -24.17 5.50
N ASP A 394 -26.60 -24.43 6.34
CA ASP A 394 -27.91 -24.90 5.90
C ASP A 394 -28.98 -23.81 5.94
N LEU A 395 -29.93 -23.92 5.01
CA LEU A 395 -31.20 -23.21 5.00
C LEU A 395 -32.33 -24.21 4.74
N VAL A 396 -33.29 -24.29 5.66
CA VAL A 396 -34.33 -25.34 5.68
C VAL A 396 -35.71 -24.74 5.88
N VAL A 397 -36.68 -25.23 5.11
CA VAL A 397 -38.12 -25.03 5.37
C VAL A 397 -38.78 -26.39 5.49
N ALA A 398 -39.45 -26.65 6.60
CA ALA A 398 -40.19 -27.88 6.87
C ALA A 398 -41.68 -27.59 6.99
N ASN A 399 -42.52 -28.39 6.31
CA ASN A 399 -43.95 -28.13 6.14
C ASN A 399 -44.85 -29.19 6.81
N GLY A 400 -44.31 -30.00 7.70
CA GLY A 400 -45.01 -31.06 8.44
C GLY A 400 -45.16 -32.39 7.68
N THR A 401 -44.76 -32.45 6.41
CA THR A 401 -44.63 -33.73 5.68
C THR A 401 -43.22 -33.95 5.15
N LYS A 402 -42.56 -32.87 4.72
CA LYS A 402 -41.18 -32.87 4.25
C LYS A 402 -40.44 -31.63 4.73
N GLN A 403 -39.12 -31.76 4.81
CA GLN A 403 -38.19 -30.64 4.89
C GLN A 403 -37.49 -30.47 3.54
N TYR A 404 -37.33 -29.23 3.10
CA TYR A 404 -36.63 -28.84 1.89
C TYR A 404 -35.36 -28.15 2.33
N LYS A 405 -34.23 -28.76 2.04
CA LYS A 405 -32.93 -28.35 2.60
C LYS A 405 -31.96 -27.97 1.50
N ILE A 406 -31.36 -26.81 1.65
CA ILE A 406 -30.17 -26.40 0.91
C ILE A 406 -29.00 -26.42 1.88
N SER A 407 -27.94 -27.15 1.55
CA SER A 407 -26.68 -27.14 2.30
C SER A 407 -25.59 -26.53 1.44
N PHE A 408 -25.05 -25.39 1.85
CA PHE A 408 -24.01 -24.70 1.12
C PHE A 408 -22.61 -25.08 1.60
N ALA A 409 -21.67 -25.13 0.67
CA ALA A 409 -20.26 -25.33 0.95
C ALA A 409 -19.36 -24.53 0.01
N VAL A 410 -18.18 -24.18 0.51
CA VAL A 410 -17.05 -23.73 -0.31
C VAL A 410 -16.03 -24.87 -0.36
N ASN A 411 -15.69 -25.30 -1.58
CA ASN A 411 -14.68 -26.33 -1.82
C ASN A 411 -13.71 -25.90 -2.93
N GLU A 412 -12.83 -26.80 -3.35
CA GLU A 412 -11.82 -26.56 -4.40
C GLU A 412 -12.40 -26.11 -5.75
N ASN A 413 -13.68 -26.37 -6.02
CA ASN A 413 -14.36 -25.95 -7.26
C ASN A 413 -15.09 -24.61 -7.12
N GLY A 414 -15.21 -24.07 -5.90
CA GLY A 414 -15.89 -22.81 -5.60
C GLY A 414 -17.08 -22.97 -4.65
N LEU A 415 -18.09 -22.12 -4.82
CA LEU A 415 -19.33 -22.14 -4.03
C LEU A 415 -20.31 -23.16 -4.62
N VAL A 416 -20.77 -24.09 -3.79
CA VAL A 416 -21.69 -25.16 -4.18
C VAL A 416 -22.88 -25.28 -3.23
N ALA A 417 -23.97 -25.89 -3.73
CA ALA A 417 -25.16 -26.21 -2.95
C ALA A 417 -25.56 -27.69 -3.12
N TYR A 418 -25.87 -28.36 -2.02
CA TYR A 418 -26.44 -29.70 -1.99
C TYR A 418 -27.94 -29.59 -1.66
N LEU A 419 -28.78 -30.29 -2.44
CA LEU A 419 -30.23 -30.21 -2.34
C LEU A 419 -30.76 -31.49 -1.69
N ASP A 420 -31.57 -31.38 -0.63
CA ASP A 420 -32.21 -32.51 0.06
C ASP A 420 -31.24 -33.65 0.45
N ASP A 421 -30.07 -33.28 0.99
CA ASP A 421 -28.99 -34.21 1.39
C ASP A 421 -28.50 -35.13 0.24
N GLN A 422 -28.73 -34.74 -1.02
CA GLN A 422 -28.16 -35.43 -2.16
C GLN A 422 -26.64 -35.24 -2.20
N ASN A 423 -25.90 -36.29 -2.56
CA ASN A 423 -24.44 -36.23 -2.68
C ASN A 423 -23.95 -35.40 -3.89
N SER A 424 -24.81 -35.15 -4.88
CA SER A 424 -24.45 -34.36 -6.07
C SER A 424 -24.60 -32.88 -5.81
N ALA A 425 -23.47 -32.17 -5.75
CA ALA A 425 -23.43 -30.72 -5.64
C ALA A 425 -23.95 -30.03 -6.90
N LYS A 426 -24.57 -28.86 -6.71
CA LYS A 426 -24.84 -27.86 -7.76
C LYS A 426 -23.79 -26.77 -7.63
N LEU A 427 -23.06 -26.50 -8.71
CA LEU A 427 -22.10 -25.40 -8.76
C LEU A 427 -22.86 -24.07 -8.86
N ILE A 428 -22.55 -23.14 -7.95
CA ILE A 428 -23.17 -21.82 -7.90
C ILE A 428 -22.22 -20.77 -8.48
N ARG A 429 -20.96 -20.75 -8.00
CA ARG A 429 -19.89 -19.88 -8.51
C ARG A 429 -18.57 -20.64 -8.54
N THR A 430 -17.78 -20.46 -9.59
CA THR A 430 -16.39 -20.96 -9.65
C THR A 430 -15.45 -20.07 -8.86
N THR A 431 -14.24 -20.55 -8.52
CA THR A 431 -13.22 -19.79 -7.77
C THR A 431 -12.77 -18.47 -8.43
N ILE A 432 -12.81 -18.38 -9.77
CA ILE A 432 -12.51 -17.12 -10.50
C ILE A 432 -13.60 -16.05 -10.35
N GLN A 433 -14.78 -16.41 -9.85
CA GLN A 433 -15.85 -15.48 -9.53
C GLN A 433 -15.79 -15.15 -8.03
N ASN A 434 -16.49 -14.09 -7.60
CA ASN A 434 -16.56 -13.76 -6.18
C ASN A 434 -17.42 -14.79 -5.40
N ILE A 435 -16.81 -15.90 -4.98
CA ILE A 435 -17.46 -16.96 -4.19
C ILE A 435 -17.83 -16.50 -2.77
N ALA A 436 -17.19 -15.44 -2.29
CA ALA A 436 -17.47 -14.80 -1.01
C ALA A 436 -18.44 -13.61 -1.14
N GLY A 437 -18.99 -13.35 -2.33
CA GLY A 437 -20.02 -12.33 -2.51
C GLY A 437 -21.38 -12.78 -1.95
N PHE A 438 -22.30 -11.83 -1.77
CA PHE A 438 -23.69 -12.16 -1.48
C PHE A 438 -24.33 -12.93 -2.63
N ILE A 439 -25.23 -13.84 -2.28
CA ILE A 439 -26.17 -14.51 -3.18
C ILE A 439 -27.60 -14.25 -2.71
N ASN A 440 -28.53 -14.11 -3.66
CA ASN A 440 -29.96 -14.03 -3.40
C ASN A 440 -30.58 -15.41 -3.65
N VAL A 441 -31.01 -16.07 -2.57
CA VAL A 441 -31.61 -17.40 -2.60
C VAL A 441 -33.13 -17.27 -2.58
N ALA A 442 -33.80 -17.94 -3.51
CA ALA A 442 -35.25 -18.07 -3.53
C ALA A 442 -35.67 -19.54 -3.61
N MET A 443 -36.65 -19.95 -2.79
CA MET A 443 -37.33 -21.24 -2.89
C MET A 443 -38.83 -21.06 -3.02
N ASP A 444 -39.41 -21.54 -4.11
CA ASP A 444 -40.85 -21.45 -4.37
C ASP A 444 -41.48 -22.84 -4.40
N PHE A 445 -42.35 -23.12 -3.42
CA PHE A 445 -43.00 -24.41 -3.27
C PHE A 445 -44.37 -24.47 -3.91
N ASP A 446 -44.58 -25.52 -4.69
CA ASP A 446 -45.86 -25.87 -5.28
C ASP A 446 -46.54 -27.03 -4.51
N PRO A 447 -47.68 -26.79 -3.86
CA PRO A 447 -48.41 -27.85 -3.16
C PRO A 447 -49.01 -28.90 -4.10
N VAL A 448 -49.13 -28.63 -5.41
CA VAL A 448 -49.61 -29.61 -6.39
C VAL A 448 -48.52 -30.65 -6.69
N THR A 449 -47.30 -30.20 -6.99
CA THR A 449 -46.19 -31.11 -7.30
C THR A 449 -45.47 -31.63 -6.06
N GLN A 450 -45.67 -31.00 -4.89
CA GLN A 450 -44.96 -31.30 -3.64
C GLN A 450 -43.44 -31.15 -3.79
N THR A 451 -43.02 -30.12 -4.53
CA THR A 451 -41.61 -29.77 -4.76
C THR A 451 -41.39 -28.26 -4.62
N ALA A 452 -40.17 -27.86 -4.28
CA ALA A 452 -39.76 -26.44 -4.29
C ALA A 452 -38.72 -26.17 -5.38
N GLN A 453 -38.93 -25.15 -6.21
CA GLN A 453 -37.94 -24.69 -7.17
C GLN A 453 -36.93 -23.77 -6.46
N LEU A 454 -35.64 -24.02 -6.68
CA LEU A 454 -34.54 -23.18 -6.18
C LEU A 454 -34.01 -22.29 -7.29
N THR A 455 -33.95 -21.00 -7.00
CA THR A 455 -33.29 -19.98 -7.81
C THR A 455 -32.23 -19.28 -6.96
N ILE A 456 -31.04 -19.06 -7.53
CA ILE A 456 -29.96 -18.29 -6.91
C ILE A 456 -29.50 -17.22 -7.90
N ASP A 457 -29.48 -15.95 -7.48
CA ASP A 457 -29.16 -14.80 -8.34
C ASP A 457 -29.94 -14.83 -9.68
N ASP A 458 -31.26 -15.05 -9.57
CA ASP A 458 -32.22 -15.17 -10.68
C ASP A 458 -32.01 -16.37 -11.63
N ALA A 459 -31.02 -17.24 -11.36
CA ALA A 459 -30.78 -18.46 -12.13
C ALA A 459 -31.40 -19.69 -11.45
N VAL A 460 -32.15 -20.51 -12.20
CA VAL A 460 -32.71 -21.78 -11.69
C VAL A 460 -31.58 -22.79 -11.47
N VAL A 461 -31.40 -23.21 -10.22
CA VAL A 461 -30.34 -24.15 -9.80
C VAL A 461 -30.85 -25.59 -9.78
N GLY A 462 -32.11 -25.79 -9.40
CA GLY A 462 -32.70 -27.13 -9.31
C GLY A 462 -34.06 -27.15 -8.63
N THR A 463 -34.55 -28.37 -8.38
CA THR A 463 -35.82 -28.61 -7.71
C THR A 463 -35.59 -29.51 -6.49
N LEU A 464 -36.03 -29.05 -5.33
CA LEU A 464 -36.06 -29.83 -4.09
C LEU A 464 -37.32 -30.69 -4.06
N SER A 465 -37.13 -32.00 -3.87
CA SER A 465 -38.21 -32.97 -3.69
C SER A 465 -38.63 -33.15 -2.23
N GLY A 466 -37.79 -32.66 -1.31
CA GLY A 466 -37.96 -32.73 0.14
C GLY A 466 -37.66 -34.11 0.73
N ILE A 467 -37.16 -34.09 1.96
CA ILE A 467 -36.87 -35.28 2.79
C ILE A 467 -38.05 -35.46 3.77
N PRO A 468 -38.56 -36.68 4.02
CA PRO A 468 -39.62 -36.89 4.99
C PRO A 468 -39.31 -36.28 6.36
N SER A 469 -40.20 -35.41 6.85
CA SER A 469 -40.09 -34.78 8.16
C SER A 469 -41.47 -34.38 8.68
N ALA A 470 -41.73 -34.61 9.96
CA ALA A 470 -42.97 -34.18 10.61
C ALA A 470 -42.88 -32.73 11.14
N ASP A 471 -41.73 -32.09 11.01
CA ASP A 471 -41.48 -30.77 11.56
C ASP A 471 -42.15 -29.66 10.75
N LYS A 472 -42.53 -28.60 11.45
CA LYS A 472 -43.02 -27.36 10.85
C LYS A 472 -42.18 -26.18 11.34
N HIS A 473 -41.14 -25.85 10.60
CA HIS A 473 -40.23 -24.78 10.99
C HIS A 473 -39.50 -24.19 9.78
N ILE A 474 -38.85 -23.06 10.02
CA ILE A 474 -37.72 -22.59 9.23
C ILE A 474 -36.45 -22.70 10.09
N LEU A 475 -35.31 -23.00 9.46
CA LEU A 475 -34.02 -23.08 10.12
C LEU A 475 -32.91 -22.54 9.23
N PHE A 476 -31.93 -21.87 9.83
CA PHE A 476 -30.69 -21.46 9.18
C PHE A 476 -29.49 -21.53 10.12
N GLY A 477 -28.29 -21.82 9.61
CA GLY A 477 -27.04 -21.80 10.38
C GLY A 477 -26.05 -22.88 9.97
N GLN A 478 -25.04 -23.11 10.80
CA GLN A 478 -24.12 -24.23 10.66
C GLN A 478 -24.64 -25.38 11.53
N THR A 479 -25.05 -26.49 10.92
CA THR A 479 -25.87 -27.50 11.62
C THR A 479 -25.08 -28.71 12.12
N ASN A 480 -23.82 -28.88 11.70
CA ASN A 480 -23.06 -30.09 11.95
C ASN A 480 -21.72 -29.81 12.63
N ALA A 481 -21.64 -30.18 13.91
CA ALA A 481 -20.46 -29.94 14.75
C ALA A 481 -19.21 -30.74 14.35
N ALA A 482 -19.34 -31.72 13.44
CA ALA A 482 -18.21 -32.48 12.91
C ALA A 482 -17.48 -31.76 11.77
N HIS A 483 -18.07 -30.70 11.21
CA HIS A 483 -17.54 -29.96 10.08
C HIS A 483 -17.42 -28.47 10.43
N ASP A 484 -16.44 -27.82 9.82
CA ASP A 484 -16.33 -26.37 9.92
C ASP A 484 -17.21 -25.69 8.87
N GLY A 485 -17.87 -24.60 9.27
CA GLY A 485 -18.63 -23.74 8.38
C GLY A 485 -18.84 -22.35 8.97
N ARG A 486 -18.90 -21.34 8.11
CA ARG A 486 -19.29 -19.98 8.49
C ARG A 486 -20.27 -19.40 7.48
N LEU A 487 -21.42 -18.98 7.99
CA LEU A 487 -22.57 -18.46 7.23
C LEU A 487 -22.89 -17.04 7.69
N HIS A 488 -23.08 -16.13 6.74
CA HIS A 488 -23.48 -14.75 6.98
C HIS A 488 -24.89 -14.54 6.41
N ILE A 489 -25.83 -14.10 7.25
CA ILE A 489 -27.23 -13.86 6.86
C ILE A 489 -27.52 -12.37 6.89
N ALA A 490 -27.97 -11.81 5.77
CA ALA A 490 -28.48 -10.44 5.70
C ALA A 490 -29.98 -10.39 5.97
N ASN A 491 -30.76 -11.33 5.42
CA ASN A 491 -32.19 -11.41 5.69
C ASN A 491 -32.77 -12.81 5.46
N ILE A 492 -33.96 -13.06 6.01
CA ILE A 492 -34.78 -14.26 5.78
C ILE A 492 -36.24 -13.85 5.74
N ASN A 493 -36.90 -14.15 4.63
CA ASN A 493 -38.25 -13.72 4.32
C ASN A 493 -39.07 -14.91 3.84
N LEU A 494 -40.11 -15.31 4.57
CA LEU A 494 -40.98 -16.43 4.20
C LEU A 494 -42.43 -15.95 4.06
N ASN A 495 -43.04 -16.22 2.91
CA ASN A 495 -44.47 -16.06 2.72
C ASN A 495 -45.16 -17.43 2.69
N VAL A 496 -46.33 -17.55 3.30
CA VAL A 496 -47.23 -18.71 3.21
C VAL A 496 -48.57 -18.23 2.66
N ASN A 497 -49.04 -18.82 1.56
CA ASN A 497 -50.21 -18.38 0.78
C ASN A 497 -50.21 -16.87 0.47
N GLY A 498 -49.03 -16.32 0.14
CA GLY A 498 -48.84 -14.90 -0.15
C GLY A 498 -48.79 -13.97 1.06
N GLN A 499 -48.90 -14.48 2.30
CA GLN A 499 -48.78 -13.69 3.52
C GLN A 499 -47.39 -13.85 4.14
N ARG A 500 -46.74 -12.75 4.49
CA ARG A 500 -45.43 -12.72 5.16
C ARG A 500 -45.56 -13.27 6.60
N VAL A 501 -44.93 -14.41 6.88
CA VAL A 501 -44.93 -15.05 8.22
C VAL A 501 -43.57 -14.98 8.92
N ILE A 502 -42.48 -14.85 8.16
CA ILE A 502 -41.13 -14.57 8.69
C ILE A 502 -40.60 -13.34 7.97
N ASP A 503 -40.24 -12.32 8.75
CA ASP A 503 -39.59 -11.11 8.30
C ASP A 503 -38.39 -10.86 9.23
N TYR A 504 -37.24 -11.40 8.86
CA TYR A 504 -36.01 -11.28 9.65
C TYR A 504 -34.98 -10.50 8.86
N ASP A 505 -34.67 -9.29 9.32
CA ASP A 505 -33.76 -8.36 8.67
C ASP A 505 -32.52 -8.12 9.55
N ALA A 506 -31.48 -8.92 9.30
CA ALA A 506 -30.22 -8.80 10.04
C ALA A 506 -29.43 -7.54 9.65
N GLU A 507 -29.63 -7.00 8.45
CA GLU A 507 -29.01 -5.73 8.02
C GLU A 507 -29.47 -4.60 8.94
N THR A 508 -30.77 -4.46 9.15
CA THR A 508 -31.34 -3.46 10.07
C THR A 508 -30.97 -3.74 11.53
N LEU A 509 -30.99 -5.00 11.97
CA LEU A 509 -30.66 -5.37 13.35
C LEU A 509 -29.19 -5.08 13.71
N THR A 510 -28.29 -5.13 12.72
CA THR A 510 -26.85 -4.83 12.90
C THR A 510 -26.60 -3.36 13.28
N ASP A 511 -27.48 -2.45 12.85
CA ASP A 511 -27.40 -1.01 13.15
C ASP A 511 -27.96 -0.64 14.53
N ILE A 512 -28.49 -1.61 15.28
CA ILE A 512 -29.06 -1.37 16.61
C ILE A 512 -27.98 -1.47 17.67
N ASN A 513 -27.90 -0.45 18.53
CA ASN A 513 -27.13 -0.51 19.77
C ASN A 513 -27.81 -1.49 20.75
N PRO A 514 -27.20 -2.65 21.09
CA PRO A 514 -27.82 -3.67 21.93
C PRO A 514 -28.07 -3.21 23.38
N ASN A 515 -27.43 -2.12 23.82
CA ASN A 515 -27.71 -1.50 25.11
C ASN A 515 -29.02 -0.71 25.13
N GLU A 516 -29.51 -0.29 23.96
CA GLU A 516 -30.77 0.44 23.78
C GLU A 516 -31.92 -0.50 23.46
N MET A 517 -31.68 -1.51 22.60
CA MET A 517 -32.67 -2.50 22.23
C MET A 517 -32.00 -3.84 21.97
N ASN A 518 -32.51 -4.90 22.59
CA ASN A 518 -32.03 -6.26 22.33
C ASN A 518 -32.35 -6.65 20.87
N ASN A 519 -31.31 -6.98 20.11
CA ASN A 519 -31.39 -7.31 18.69
C ASN A 519 -31.03 -8.77 18.39
N THR A 520 -30.86 -9.64 19.38
CA THR A 520 -30.47 -11.05 19.12
C THR A 520 -31.58 -11.82 18.40
N PRO A 521 -31.27 -12.89 17.65
CA PRO A 521 -32.30 -13.71 17.02
C PRO A 521 -33.34 -14.23 18.02
N GLU A 522 -32.93 -14.59 19.24
CA GLU A 522 -33.85 -15.05 20.28
C GLU A 522 -34.85 -13.97 20.70
N SER A 523 -34.42 -12.70 20.74
CA SER A 523 -35.34 -11.56 20.97
C SER A 523 -36.36 -11.39 19.85
N GLN A 524 -36.04 -11.88 18.64
CA GLN A 524 -36.92 -11.90 17.47
C GLN A 524 -37.74 -13.22 17.37
N GLY A 525 -37.71 -14.04 18.43
CA GLY A 525 -38.49 -15.27 18.57
C GLY A 525 -37.86 -16.51 17.93
N TRP A 526 -36.57 -16.50 17.63
CA TRP A 526 -35.85 -17.68 17.17
C TRP A 526 -35.35 -18.55 18.34
N SER A 527 -35.34 -19.85 18.14
CA SER A 527 -34.72 -20.81 19.06
C SER A 527 -33.29 -21.07 18.63
N LYS A 528 -32.34 -20.77 19.52
CA LYS A 528 -30.92 -21.06 19.30
C LYS A 528 -30.58 -22.49 19.66
N HIS A 529 -29.85 -23.17 18.78
CA HIS A 529 -29.31 -24.50 19.00
C HIS A 529 -27.79 -24.43 18.84
N LYS A 530 -27.06 -25.01 19.80
CA LYS A 530 -25.59 -24.96 19.80
C LYS A 530 -25.00 -26.25 20.35
N SER A 531 -23.96 -26.74 19.68
CA SER A 531 -23.13 -27.86 20.13
C SER A 531 -21.65 -27.56 19.88
N GLY A 532 -20.75 -28.10 20.71
CA GLY A 532 -19.32 -27.85 20.58
C GLY A 532 -18.95 -26.37 20.70
N ARG A 533 -17.96 -25.94 19.91
CA ARG A 533 -17.43 -24.57 19.95
C ARG A 533 -17.90 -23.79 18.72
N ALA A 534 -19.05 -23.15 18.87
CA ALA A 534 -19.61 -22.26 17.87
C ALA A 534 -20.03 -20.93 18.51
N TYR A 535 -20.16 -19.88 17.71
CA TYR A 535 -20.60 -18.57 18.18
C TYR A 535 -21.21 -17.76 17.04
N SER A 536 -21.96 -16.73 17.39
CA SER A 536 -22.50 -15.78 16.41
C SER A 536 -22.49 -14.36 16.94
N PHE A 537 -22.56 -13.41 16.01
CA PHE A 537 -22.61 -11.99 16.27
C PHE A 537 -23.11 -11.23 15.05
N TYR A 538 -23.60 -10.01 15.24
CA TYR A 538 -23.79 -9.08 14.14
C TYR A 538 -22.46 -8.39 13.81
N GLY A 539 -22.14 -8.33 12.52
CA GLY A 539 -20.90 -7.76 12.00
C GLY A 539 -21.08 -7.26 10.57
N VAL A 540 -20.05 -6.67 9.95
CA VAL A 540 -18.71 -6.43 10.54
C VAL A 540 -18.67 -5.15 11.36
N ALA A 541 -17.80 -5.07 12.35
CA ALA A 541 -17.59 -3.88 13.16
C ALA A 541 -16.96 -2.74 12.34
N SER A 542 -16.00 -3.07 11.47
CA SER A 542 -15.39 -2.09 10.56
C SER A 542 -14.69 -2.71 9.36
N VAL A 543 -14.49 -1.87 8.34
CA VAL A 543 -13.63 -2.11 7.18
C VAL A 543 -12.71 -0.90 7.06
N ASN A 544 -11.42 -1.15 6.90
CA ASN A 544 -10.36 -0.16 6.83
C ASN A 544 -9.46 -0.45 5.61
N PRO A 545 -9.25 0.48 4.66
CA PRO A 545 -8.34 0.28 3.53
C PRO A 545 -6.90 -0.09 3.90
N GLY A 546 -6.45 0.25 5.10
CA GLY A 546 -5.10 0.00 5.58
C GLY A 546 -4.04 0.92 4.95
N PRO A 547 -2.83 0.95 5.53
CA PRO A 547 -1.75 1.84 5.12
C PRO A 547 -0.98 1.32 3.89
N GLY A 548 -0.52 2.22 3.03
CA GLY A 548 0.24 1.93 1.80
C GLY A 548 -0.55 2.31 0.54
N HIS A 549 -0.25 1.70 -0.61
CA HIS A 549 -0.96 1.92 -1.87
C HIS A 549 -1.68 0.65 -2.36
N GLY A 550 -2.62 0.79 -3.29
CA GLY A 550 -3.21 -0.31 -4.04
C GLY A 550 -2.77 -0.29 -5.50
N ILE A 551 -3.31 -1.20 -6.32
CA ILE A 551 -2.86 -1.37 -7.71
C ILE A 551 -4.05 -1.47 -8.68
N GLU A 552 -3.76 -1.20 -9.94
CA GLU A 552 -4.59 -1.60 -11.08
C GLU A 552 -3.93 -2.81 -11.75
N LEU A 553 -4.66 -3.90 -11.94
CA LEU A 553 -4.15 -5.14 -12.54
C LEU A 553 -3.97 -5.03 -14.06
N LYS A 554 -2.87 -5.57 -14.58
CA LYS A 554 -2.42 -5.43 -15.98
C LYS A 554 -1.97 -6.74 -16.63
N HIS A 555 -1.73 -7.80 -15.86
CA HIS A 555 -1.22 -9.09 -16.34
C HIS A 555 -2.23 -10.23 -16.16
N GLN A 556 -3.52 -9.90 -16.07
CA GLN A 556 -4.57 -10.89 -15.88
C GLN A 556 -4.84 -11.65 -17.19
N THR A 557 -4.88 -12.98 -17.06
CA THR A 557 -5.09 -13.95 -18.14
C THR A 557 -6.39 -14.69 -17.92
N GLU A 558 -6.77 -15.59 -18.84
CA GLU A 558 -7.95 -16.44 -18.65
C GLU A 558 -7.87 -17.28 -17.37
N VAL A 559 -6.66 -17.73 -17.00
CA VAL A 559 -6.43 -18.52 -15.77
C VAL A 559 -6.67 -17.68 -14.52
N THR A 560 -6.24 -16.42 -14.52
CA THR A 560 -6.41 -15.49 -13.38
C THR A 560 -7.72 -14.67 -13.46
N GLY A 561 -8.62 -15.03 -14.39
CA GLY A 561 -9.99 -14.50 -14.45
C GLY A 561 -10.21 -13.30 -15.39
N ASN A 562 -9.22 -12.93 -16.22
CA ASN A 562 -9.28 -11.81 -17.19
C ASN A 562 -9.60 -10.43 -16.58
N ASN A 563 -9.12 -10.17 -15.36
CA ASN A 563 -9.43 -8.97 -14.57
C ASN A 563 -8.53 -7.75 -14.87
N ASN A 564 -8.05 -7.57 -16.11
CA ASN A 564 -7.25 -6.38 -16.44
C ASN A 564 -8.08 -5.10 -16.29
N GLY A 565 -7.52 -4.08 -15.66
CA GLY A 565 -8.22 -2.84 -15.31
C GLY A 565 -8.96 -2.90 -13.97
N ARG A 566 -8.93 -4.05 -13.26
CA ARG A 566 -9.43 -4.15 -11.89
C ARG A 566 -8.61 -3.25 -10.98
N ILE A 567 -9.31 -2.39 -10.24
CA ILE A 567 -8.75 -1.61 -9.14
C ILE A 567 -8.84 -2.47 -7.88
N ILE A 568 -7.75 -2.65 -7.14
CA ILE A 568 -7.72 -3.55 -5.99
C ILE A 568 -6.79 -3.06 -4.88
N TYR A 569 -7.21 -3.24 -3.62
CA TYR A 569 -6.39 -3.05 -2.44
C TYR A 569 -6.75 -4.04 -1.31
N PRO A 570 -5.80 -4.42 -0.44
CA PRO A 570 -6.04 -5.32 0.69
C PRO A 570 -6.60 -4.56 1.91
N ALA A 571 -7.91 -4.63 2.12
CA ALA A 571 -8.56 -3.96 3.26
C ALA A 571 -8.52 -4.83 4.52
N ILE A 572 -8.28 -4.20 5.66
CA ILE A 572 -8.44 -4.78 7.00
C ILE A 572 -9.92 -4.82 7.35
N THR A 573 -10.40 -5.97 7.79
CA THR A 573 -11.75 -6.14 8.35
C THR A 573 -11.65 -6.51 9.82
N LEU A 574 -12.48 -5.87 10.65
CA LEU A 574 -12.72 -6.31 12.02
C LEU A 574 -14.12 -6.87 12.05
N ASP A 575 -14.25 -8.17 12.21
CA ASP A 575 -15.57 -8.79 12.26
C ASP A 575 -16.35 -8.33 13.51
N LYS A 576 -15.80 -8.62 14.68
CA LYS A 576 -16.18 -8.13 15.99
C LYS A 576 -15.04 -8.33 16.99
N TYR A 577 -14.24 -9.37 16.79
CA TYR A 577 -13.22 -9.82 17.74
C TYR A 577 -11.85 -10.00 17.10
N PHE A 578 -11.77 -10.27 15.80
CA PHE A 578 -10.51 -10.58 15.13
C PHE A 578 -10.34 -9.73 13.88
N LEU A 579 -9.12 -9.23 13.70
CA LEU A 579 -8.71 -8.65 12.42
C LEU A 579 -8.43 -9.75 11.40
N ASN A 580 -8.76 -9.46 10.15
CA ASN A 580 -8.26 -10.20 9.00
C ASN A 580 -8.23 -9.25 7.78
N VAL A 581 -7.81 -9.75 6.63
CA VAL A 581 -7.67 -8.97 5.40
C VAL A 581 -8.48 -9.61 4.29
N ALA A 582 -9.14 -8.79 3.47
CA ALA A 582 -9.80 -9.19 2.24
C ALA A 582 -9.52 -8.16 1.14
N SER A 583 -9.48 -8.61 -0.10
CA SER A 583 -9.40 -7.69 -1.24
C SER A 583 -10.68 -6.88 -1.33
N VAL A 584 -10.57 -5.56 -1.41
CA VAL A 584 -11.63 -4.69 -1.89
C VAL A 584 -11.27 -4.28 -3.31
N PHE A 585 -12.21 -4.45 -4.24
CA PHE A 585 -11.94 -4.27 -5.65
C PHE A 585 -13.11 -3.65 -6.42
N SER A 586 -12.80 -3.11 -7.59
CA SER A 586 -13.76 -2.58 -8.55
C SER A 586 -13.35 -2.98 -9.97
N ASP A 587 -14.32 -3.48 -10.73
CA ASP A 587 -14.18 -3.87 -12.15
C ASP A 587 -14.79 -2.83 -13.11
N ASP A 588 -15.30 -1.72 -12.58
CA ASP A 588 -16.01 -0.68 -13.34
C ASP A 588 -15.44 0.72 -13.08
N GLN A 589 -14.12 0.80 -12.87
CA GLN A 589 -13.35 2.04 -12.68
C GLN A 589 -13.76 2.83 -11.41
N GLY A 590 -14.13 2.12 -10.35
CA GLY A 590 -14.43 2.70 -9.03
C GLY A 590 -15.88 3.13 -8.83
N VAL A 591 -16.79 2.80 -9.76
CA VAL A 591 -18.21 3.10 -9.65
C VAL A 591 -18.88 2.22 -8.61
N THR A 592 -18.65 0.90 -8.69
CA THR A 592 -19.06 -0.07 -7.69
C THR A 592 -17.85 -0.80 -7.12
N TRP A 593 -18.00 -1.28 -5.89
CA TRP A 593 -16.95 -1.97 -5.16
C TRP A 593 -17.51 -3.25 -4.57
N ASP A 594 -16.66 -4.26 -4.42
CA ASP A 594 -17.01 -5.52 -3.77
C ASP A 594 -15.84 -6.01 -2.92
N MET A 595 -16.10 -6.98 -2.05
CA MET A 595 -15.13 -7.60 -1.17
C MET A 595 -15.01 -9.09 -1.45
N ALA A 596 -13.77 -9.54 -1.58
CA ALA A 596 -13.41 -10.93 -1.86
C ALA A 596 -13.36 -11.81 -0.59
N SER A 597 -12.80 -13.01 -0.74
CA SER A 597 -12.54 -13.89 0.39
C SER A 597 -11.46 -13.30 1.30
N HIS A 598 -11.57 -13.58 2.60
CA HIS A 598 -10.55 -13.20 3.56
C HIS A 598 -9.35 -14.14 3.51
N LEU A 599 -8.19 -13.72 4.04
CA LEU A 599 -7.00 -14.56 4.09
C LEU A 599 -7.26 -15.86 4.88
N PRO A 600 -6.83 -17.03 4.38
CA PRO A 600 -6.92 -18.27 5.13
C PRO A 600 -5.87 -18.27 6.24
N VAL A 601 -6.31 -18.23 7.49
CA VAL A 601 -5.43 -18.30 8.66
C VAL A 601 -5.63 -19.59 9.45
N PRO A 602 -4.56 -20.19 9.99
CA PRO A 602 -4.68 -21.33 10.88
C PRO A 602 -5.39 -20.91 12.17
N TYR A 603 -6.15 -21.83 12.75
CA TYR A 603 -6.76 -21.62 14.04
C TYR A 603 -6.73 -22.91 14.87
N ARG A 604 -6.81 -22.74 16.19
CA ARG A 604 -7.04 -23.83 17.13
C ARG A 604 -7.79 -23.31 18.35
N TRP A 605 -8.57 -24.19 18.94
CA TRP A 605 -9.29 -23.92 20.18
C TRP A 605 -8.43 -24.24 21.42
N LEU A 606 -8.06 -23.21 22.19
CA LEU A 606 -7.55 -23.35 23.55
C LEU A 606 -8.70 -23.46 24.55
N PRO A 607 -8.53 -23.98 25.79
CA PRO A 607 -9.63 -24.19 26.73
C PRO A 607 -10.59 -23.01 26.91
N ASN A 608 -10.09 -21.77 26.82
CA ASN A 608 -10.86 -20.54 27.08
C ASN A 608 -10.86 -19.51 25.94
N ARG A 609 -10.19 -19.76 24.81
CA ARG A 609 -10.11 -18.79 23.70
C ARG A 609 -9.78 -19.46 22.36
N LEU A 610 -10.03 -18.73 21.27
CA LEU A 610 -9.52 -19.09 19.95
C LEU A 610 -8.06 -18.61 19.84
N GLU A 611 -7.17 -19.49 19.40
CA GLU A 611 -5.79 -19.19 19.02
C GLU A 611 -5.76 -19.12 17.49
N THR A 612 -5.53 -17.94 16.93
CA THR A 612 -5.43 -17.72 15.48
C THR A 612 -4.46 -16.57 15.20
N LEU A 613 -4.25 -16.26 13.92
CA LEU A 613 -3.48 -15.10 13.47
C LEU A 613 -4.43 -13.95 13.16
N GLU A 614 -3.94 -12.72 13.27
CA GLU A 614 -4.69 -11.51 12.93
C GLU A 614 -3.89 -10.66 11.93
N PRO A 615 -3.96 -11.01 10.62
CA PRO A 615 -3.40 -10.18 9.57
C PRO A 615 -4.06 -8.79 9.58
N SER A 616 -3.24 -7.75 9.49
CA SER A 616 -3.69 -6.36 9.50
C SER A 616 -3.09 -5.58 8.32
N GLU A 617 -2.13 -4.72 8.57
CA GLU A 617 -1.49 -3.83 7.59
C GLU A 617 -0.78 -4.63 6.50
N THR A 618 -1.20 -4.42 5.25
CA THR A 618 -0.93 -5.33 4.15
C THR A 618 -0.77 -4.58 2.84
N ASP A 619 0.10 -5.09 1.98
CA ASP A 619 0.35 -4.55 0.64
C ASP A 619 0.39 -5.67 -0.40
N ILE A 620 0.12 -5.32 -1.66
CA ILE A 620 0.03 -6.25 -2.78
C ILE A 620 0.87 -5.81 -3.96
N VAL A 621 1.32 -6.77 -4.76
CA VAL A 621 1.94 -6.55 -6.06
C VAL A 621 1.49 -7.62 -7.06
N GLU A 622 1.24 -7.21 -8.30
CA GLU A 622 0.95 -8.12 -9.40
C GLU A 622 2.26 -8.67 -10.00
N LEU A 623 2.34 -9.99 -10.08
CA LEU A 623 3.45 -10.73 -10.68
C LEU A 623 3.32 -10.80 -12.20
N ASN A 624 4.41 -11.17 -12.88
CA ASN A 624 4.47 -11.29 -14.35
C ASN A 624 3.44 -12.26 -14.94
N ASN A 625 3.07 -13.30 -14.19
CA ASN A 625 2.11 -14.31 -14.62
C ASN A 625 0.64 -13.94 -14.30
N GLY A 626 0.40 -12.78 -13.69
CA GLY A 626 -0.92 -12.34 -13.25
C GLY A 626 -1.34 -12.82 -11.86
N ASP A 627 -0.52 -13.63 -11.18
CA ASP A 627 -0.73 -13.89 -9.76
C ASP A 627 -0.53 -12.60 -8.96
N ILE A 628 -1.17 -12.52 -7.79
CA ILE A 628 -0.99 -11.39 -6.88
C ILE A 628 -0.28 -11.89 -5.63
N LEU A 629 0.87 -11.31 -5.33
CA LEU A 629 1.59 -11.53 -4.08
C LEU A 629 1.15 -10.48 -3.06
N LEU A 630 0.89 -10.92 -1.84
CA LEU A 630 0.45 -10.11 -0.72
C LEU A 630 1.41 -10.30 0.46
N THR A 631 1.75 -9.22 1.16
CA THR A 631 2.58 -9.27 2.37
C THR A 631 1.86 -8.63 3.54
N ALA A 632 1.54 -9.41 4.59
CA ALA A 632 0.72 -8.96 5.70
C ALA A 632 1.51 -8.90 7.02
N ARG A 633 1.35 -7.80 7.76
CA ARG A 633 1.69 -7.71 9.18
C ARG A 633 0.78 -8.66 9.97
N LEU A 634 1.37 -9.44 10.88
CA LEU A 634 0.63 -10.29 11.82
C LEU A 634 0.62 -9.65 13.21
N ASP A 635 -0.53 -9.09 13.59
CA ASP A 635 -0.73 -8.47 14.90
C ASP A 635 -1.06 -9.49 16.00
N PHE A 636 -0.89 -9.05 17.24
CA PHE A 636 -1.22 -9.79 18.46
C PHE A 636 -0.54 -11.18 18.56
N ASN A 637 -1.29 -12.26 18.29
CA ASN A 637 -0.81 -13.62 18.41
C ASN A 637 -0.20 -14.10 17.09
N GLN A 638 1.09 -14.47 17.13
CA GLN A 638 1.85 -14.92 15.96
C GLN A 638 2.14 -16.42 15.99
N THR A 639 1.63 -17.14 16.99
CA THR A 639 1.86 -18.57 17.16
C THR A 639 0.55 -19.33 17.21
N VAL A 640 0.37 -20.29 16.31
CA VAL A 640 -0.81 -21.17 16.27
C VAL A 640 -0.33 -22.60 16.21
N ASN A 641 -0.88 -23.47 17.06
CA ASN A 641 -0.48 -24.88 17.11
C ASN A 641 1.04 -25.08 17.29
N ASN A 642 1.67 -24.22 18.10
CA ASN A 642 3.13 -24.16 18.35
C ASN A 642 4.00 -23.81 17.13
N ILE A 643 3.41 -23.35 16.03
CA ILE A 643 4.12 -22.83 14.86
C ILE A 643 4.18 -21.31 14.98
N ASN A 644 5.38 -20.74 15.01
CA ASN A 644 5.58 -19.29 15.05
C ASN A 644 5.70 -18.74 13.63
N TYR A 645 4.72 -17.94 13.22
CA TYR A 645 4.65 -17.28 11.91
C TYR A 645 5.41 -15.94 11.89
N GLY A 646 5.83 -15.44 13.06
CA GLY A 646 6.53 -14.17 13.20
C GLY A 646 5.66 -12.94 12.89
N PRO A 647 6.27 -11.76 12.72
CA PRO A 647 5.54 -10.50 12.61
C PRO A 647 4.97 -10.24 11.21
N ARG A 648 5.31 -11.07 10.22
CA ARG A 648 4.94 -10.88 8.82
C ARG A 648 4.89 -12.22 8.07
N HIS A 649 3.89 -12.37 7.20
CA HIS A 649 3.73 -13.54 6.34
C HIS A 649 3.15 -13.15 4.99
N GLN A 650 3.51 -13.87 3.93
CA GLN A 650 3.04 -13.60 2.57
C GLN A 650 1.96 -14.59 2.12
N PHE A 651 1.07 -14.11 1.26
CA PHE A 651 -0.02 -14.87 0.67
C PHE A 651 -0.01 -14.68 -0.85
N ILE A 652 -0.59 -15.62 -1.59
CA ILE A 652 -0.65 -15.56 -3.06
C ILE A 652 -2.07 -15.84 -3.55
N SER A 653 -2.52 -15.05 -4.51
CA SER A 653 -3.77 -15.25 -5.24
C SER A 653 -3.47 -15.63 -6.69
N HIS A 654 -4.24 -16.61 -7.20
CA HIS A 654 -4.16 -17.13 -8.56
C HIS A 654 -5.40 -16.77 -9.40
N ASP A 655 -6.28 -15.91 -8.88
CA ASP A 655 -7.61 -15.66 -9.41
C ASP A 655 -7.99 -14.17 -9.36
N GLY A 656 -6.99 -13.30 -9.53
CA GLY A 656 -7.20 -11.84 -9.56
C GLY A 656 -7.61 -11.26 -8.20
N GLY A 657 -7.22 -11.90 -7.10
CA GLY A 657 -7.47 -11.45 -5.74
C GLY A 657 -8.79 -11.93 -5.13
N MET A 658 -9.46 -12.93 -5.73
CA MET A 658 -10.75 -13.46 -5.22
C MET A 658 -10.55 -14.40 -4.02
N THR A 659 -9.49 -15.23 -4.08
CA THR A 659 -9.07 -16.11 -3.01
C THR A 659 -7.55 -16.05 -2.83
N TRP A 660 -7.09 -16.49 -1.66
CA TRP A 660 -5.70 -16.42 -1.25
C TRP A 660 -5.23 -17.76 -0.71
N HIS A 661 -3.94 -18.03 -0.85
CA HIS A 661 -3.24 -19.18 -0.28
C HIS A 661 -2.14 -18.67 0.65
N MET A 662 -1.90 -19.37 1.76
CA MET A 662 -0.85 -19.06 2.73
C MET A 662 0.29 -20.10 2.61
N PRO A 663 1.36 -19.85 1.84
CA PRO A 663 2.43 -20.84 1.68
C PRO A 663 3.29 -20.93 2.94
N GLU A 664 3.68 -22.15 3.33
CA GLU A 664 4.47 -22.37 4.56
C GLU A 664 5.86 -21.70 4.51
N ASN A 665 6.49 -21.65 3.34
CA ASN A 665 7.87 -21.16 3.17
C ASN A 665 7.96 -19.64 2.89
N TYR A 666 6.85 -18.92 3.02
CA TYR A 666 6.71 -17.52 2.63
C TYR A 666 6.57 -16.59 3.84
N GLY A 667 7.26 -16.92 4.95
CA GLY A 667 7.23 -16.12 6.18
C GLY A 667 8.33 -15.05 6.25
N TYR A 668 8.35 -14.29 7.34
CA TYR A 668 9.31 -13.20 7.58
C TYR A 668 10.80 -13.56 7.41
N GLN A 669 11.15 -14.84 7.52
CA GLN A 669 12.53 -15.34 7.40
C GLN A 669 13.12 -15.17 6.00
N GLN A 670 12.29 -14.98 4.96
CA GLN A 670 12.77 -14.66 3.62
C GLN A 670 13.46 -13.30 3.55
N PHE A 671 13.14 -12.39 4.47
CA PHE A 671 13.76 -11.07 4.57
C PHE A 671 14.89 -11.11 5.60
N SER A 672 16.11 -11.32 5.11
CA SER A 672 17.34 -11.26 5.92
C SER A 672 17.37 -9.96 6.74
N ASN A 673 17.69 -10.04 8.04
CA ASN A 673 17.79 -8.89 8.94
C ASN A 673 16.52 -8.02 9.12
N LEU A 674 15.33 -8.51 8.74
CA LEU A 674 14.08 -7.82 9.05
C LEU A 674 13.91 -7.57 10.56
N SER A 675 13.32 -6.43 10.93
CA SER A 675 12.94 -6.17 12.31
C SER A 675 11.96 -7.23 12.83
N LYS A 676 12.14 -7.63 14.09
CA LYS A 676 11.23 -8.55 14.79
C LYS A 676 9.93 -7.88 15.29
N ASN A 677 9.83 -6.55 15.21
CA ASN A 677 8.66 -5.82 15.68
C ASN A 677 7.60 -5.74 14.58
N THR A 678 6.32 -5.74 14.97
CA THR A 678 5.23 -5.53 14.02
C THR A 678 5.21 -4.07 13.53
N VAL A 679 5.21 -3.93 12.21
CA VAL A 679 5.18 -2.65 11.52
C VAL A 679 4.69 -2.88 10.09
N ASP A 680 3.97 -1.89 9.59
CA ASP A 680 3.65 -1.73 8.19
C ASP A 680 4.90 -1.83 7.31
N ALA A 681 4.73 -2.23 6.06
CA ALA A 681 5.80 -2.33 5.07
C ALA A 681 5.31 -1.72 3.75
N SER A 682 6.07 -1.91 2.68
CA SER A 682 5.54 -1.66 1.34
C SER A 682 6.23 -2.58 0.35
N ILE A 683 5.48 -2.97 -0.68
CA ILE A 683 5.96 -3.78 -1.81
C ILE A 683 5.48 -3.15 -3.11
N THR A 684 6.35 -3.03 -4.10
CA THR A 684 5.98 -2.54 -5.43
C THR A 684 6.77 -3.25 -6.51
N ARG A 685 6.26 -3.19 -7.74
CA ARG A 685 6.99 -3.57 -8.95
C ARG A 685 7.86 -2.42 -9.43
N PHE A 686 9.04 -2.73 -9.94
CA PHE A 686 9.92 -1.79 -10.63
C PHE A 686 10.24 -2.32 -12.03
N THR A 687 10.09 -1.49 -13.06
CA THR A 687 10.36 -1.85 -14.46
C THR A 687 11.35 -0.88 -15.10
N GLU A 688 12.45 -1.40 -15.63
CA GLU A 688 13.47 -0.62 -16.33
C GLU A 688 13.08 -0.33 -17.77
N SER A 689 13.81 0.59 -18.43
CA SER A 689 13.52 0.95 -19.83
C SER A 689 13.71 -0.18 -20.83
N ASP A 690 14.49 -1.21 -20.49
CA ASP A 690 14.69 -2.41 -21.32
C ASP A 690 13.58 -3.47 -21.14
N GLY A 691 12.61 -3.21 -20.25
CA GLY A 691 11.49 -4.11 -19.93
C GLY A 691 11.82 -5.13 -18.83
N SER A 692 13.07 -5.21 -18.37
CA SER A 692 13.40 -5.99 -17.18
C SER A 692 12.70 -5.43 -15.95
N ASN A 693 12.34 -6.30 -15.03
CA ASN A 693 11.57 -5.92 -13.85
C ASN A 693 11.84 -6.84 -12.67
N TYR A 694 11.52 -6.35 -11.49
CA TYR A 694 11.72 -7.01 -10.20
C TYR A 694 10.83 -6.35 -9.15
N LEU A 695 10.75 -6.97 -7.97
CA LEU A 695 9.97 -6.45 -6.85
C LEU A 695 10.89 -5.71 -5.87
N LEU A 696 10.38 -4.62 -5.30
CA LEU A 696 11.01 -3.85 -4.23
C LEU A 696 10.19 -4.01 -2.96
N PHE A 697 10.85 -4.19 -1.82
CA PHE A 697 10.21 -4.28 -0.50
C PHE A 697 10.94 -3.42 0.51
N THR A 698 10.22 -2.56 1.25
CA THR A 698 10.80 -1.69 2.29
C THR A 698 10.26 -2.00 3.67
N ASN A 699 11.16 -2.15 4.64
CA ASN A 699 10.80 -2.33 6.05
C ASN A 699 11.98 -2.01 6.98
N PRO A 700 11.77 -1.64 8.26
CA PRO A 700 12.85 -1.45 9.21
C PRO A 700 13.68 -2.73 9.43
N ILE A 701 15.00 -2.61 9.51
CA ILE A 701 15.91 -3.72 9.88
C ILE A 701 16.17 -3.79 11.40
N GLY A 702 15.74 -2.75 12.15
CA GLY A 702 15.92 -2.66 13.60
C GLY A 702 17.33 -2.19 14.01
N ASP A 703 17.63 -2.30 15.30
CA ASP A 703 18.96 -1.98 15.85
C ASP A 703 19.99 -3.10 15.66
N LEU A 704 21.28 -2.75 15.78
CA LEU A 704 22.41 -3.65 15.58
C LEU A 704 22.52 -4.79 16.61
N ALA A 705 21.80 -4.72 17.73
CA ALA A 705 21.97 -5.69 18.81
C ALA A 705 21.05 -6.90 18.63
N ASN A 706 19.84 -6.71 18.11
CA ASN A 706 18.84 -7.78 18.02
C ASN A 706 17.93 -7.74 16.79
N ASN A 707 18.14 -6.78 15.87
CA ASN A 707 17.24 -6.48 14.75
C ASN A 707 15.79 -6.29 15.27
N SER A 708 15.63 -5.46 16.28
CA SER A 708 14.33 -5.10 16.86
C SER A 708 14.19 -3.58 16.87
N GLY A 709 12.95 -3.10 16.85
CA GLY A 709 12.64 -1.68 16.81
C GLY A 709 12.32 -1.15 15.41
N ARG A 710 11.86 0.11 15.40
CA ARG A 710 11.50 0.88 14.20
C ARG A 710 12.66 1.81 13.85
N GLU A 711 13.76 1.19 13.43
CA GLU A 711 15.02 1.85 13.11
C GLU A 711 15.54 1.30 11.79
N ASN A 712 16.30 2.13 11.09
CA ASN A 712 17.08 1.77 9.92
C ASN A 712 16.25 1.15 8.79
N LEU A 713 15.54 1.97 8.00
CA LEU A 713 14.78 1.46 6.86
C LEU A 713 15.70 0.70 5.90
N GLY A 714 15.33 -0.54 5.56
CA GLY A 714 16.00 -1.39 4.59
C GLY A 714 15.16 -1.57 3.33
N LEU A 715 15.85 -1.86 2.22
CA LEU A 715 15.29 -2.24 0.93
C LEU A 715 15.75 -3.64 0.55
N TRP A 716 14.79 -4.52 0.23
CA TRP A 716 15.03 -5.82 -0.37
C TRP A 716 14.54 -5.84 -1.81
N MET A 717 15.14 -6.68 -2.62
CA MET A 717 14.79 -6.86 -4.03
C MET A 717 14.53 -8.34 -4.31
N SER A 718 13.49 -8.66 -5.07
CA SER A 718 13.25 -10.00 -5.59
C SER A 718 13.33 -10.01 -7.11
N PHE A 719 14.23 -10.84 -7.64
CA PHE A 719 14.46 -11.03 -9.08
C PHE A 719 13.79 -12.31 -9.60
N ASP A 720 12.98 -12.98 -8.77
CA ASP A 720 12.34 -14.27 -9.03
C ASP A 720 10.86 -14.27 -8.59
N GLU A 721 10.17 -13.14 -8.82
CA GLU A 721 8.73 -12.97 -8.58
C GLU A 721 8.29 -13.24 -7.13
N GLY A 722 9.15 -12.91 -6.16
CA GLY A 722 8.85 -13.03 -4.73
C GLY A 722 9.22 -14.37 -4.10
N ALA A 723 9.81 -15.30 -4.86
CA ALA A 723 10.25 -16.59 -4.33
C ALA A 723 11.44 -16.45 -3.36
N SER A 724 12.35 -15.51 -3.62
CA SER A 724 13.45 -15.13 -2.72
C SER A 724 13.72 -13.63 -2.74
N TRP A 725 14.37 -13.13 -1.68
CA TRP A 725 14.67 -11.72 -1.49
C TRP A 725 16.14 -11.50 -1.18
N GLN A 726 16.77 -10.57 -1.89
CA GLN A 726 18.15 -10.14 -1.69
C GLN A 726 18.18 -8.79 -0.96
N GLY A 727 19.20 -8.59 -0.11
CA GLY A 727 19.35 -7.38 0.71
C GLY A 727 19.54 -7.70 2.21
N PRO A 728 19.23 -6.75 3.12
CA PRO A 728 18.76 -5.40 2.83
C PRO A 728 19.89 -4.45 2.44
N ILE A 729 19.59 -3.51 1.54
CA ILE A 729 20.34 -2.26 1.39
C ILE A 729 19.74 -1.25 2.39
N GLN A 730 20.55 -0.70 3.30
CA GLN A 730 20.07 0.28 4.27
C GLN A 730 19.86 1.66 3.61
N LEU A 731 18.66 2.22 3.73
CA LEU A 731 18.26 3.51 3.16
C LEU A 731 18.26 4.66 4.17
N VAL A 732 18.09 4.36 5.47
CA VAL A 732 18.05 5.35 6.54
C VAL A 732 18.91 4.89 7.71
N ASN A 733 19.62 5.81 8.36
CA ASN A 733 20.32 5.57 9.61
C ASN A 733 19.57 6.20 10.80
N GLY A 734 18.85 5.40 11.56
CA GLY A 734 17.99 5.82 12.67
C GLY A 734 16.50 5.67 12.35
N GLY A 735 15.67 6.42 13.08
CA GLY A 735 14.23 6.19 13.14
C GLY A 735 13.54 5.95 11.82
N SER A 736 12.85 4.82 11.72
CA SER A 736 12.18 4.32 10.52
C SER A 736 10.98 3.46 10.92
N ALA A 737 9.77 3.97 10.73
CA ALA A 737 8.54 3.26 11.06
C ALA A 737 7.78 2.84 9.79
N TYR A 738 6.59 3.41 9.53
CA TYR A 738 5.80 3.10 8.34
C TYR A 738 6.51 3.67 7.12
N SER A 739 6.41 2.99 5.99
CA SER A 739 7.04 3.41 4.75
C SER A 739 6.24 2.94 3.55
N ASP A 740 6.20 3.76 2.51
CA ASP A 740 5.66 3.36 1.21
C ASP A 740 6.68 3.61 0.10
N ILE A 741 6.77 2.70 -0.88
CA ILE A 741 7.68 2.80 -2.02
C ILE A 741 6.90 2.67 -3.34
N TYR A 742 7.19 3.56 -4.29
CA TYR A 742 6.59 3.52 -5.63
C TYR A 742 7.62 3.88 -6.69
N GLN A 743 7.48 3.32 -7.90
CA GLN A 743 8.36 3.66 -9.02
C GLN A 743 8.18 5.12 -9.43
N LEU A 744 9.28 5.88 -9.53
CA LEU A 744 9.27 7.30 -9.89
C LEU A 744 9.52 7.51 -11.38
N ASP A 745 10.49 6.78 -11.92
CA ASP A 745 10.82 6.71 -13.35
C ASP A 745 11.50 5.36 -13.65
N ASN A 746 12.12 5.20 -14.82
CA ASN A 746 12.79 3.96 -15.24
C ASN A 746 14.11 3.67 -14.49
N GLU A 747 14.63 4.61 -13.71
CA GLU A 747 15.89 4.49 -12.96
C GLU A 747 15.70 4.60 -11.44
N ASN A 748 14.66 5.31 -10.99
CA ASN A 748 14.47 5.73 -9.61
C ASN A 748 13.11 5.29 -9.04
N ALA A 749 13.09 5.04 -7.73
CA ALA A 749 11.89 4.90 -6.93
C ALA A 749 11.83 6.00 -5.86
N MET A 750 10.62 6.40 -5.49
CA MET A 750 10.39 7.28 -4.35
C MET A 750 9.99 6.45 -3.14
N VAL A 751 10.57 6.77 -1.99
CA VAL A 751 10.17 6.21 -0.69
C VAL A 751 9.66 7.35 0.18
N ILE A 752 8.50 7.17 0.82
CA ILE A 752 8.03 8.01 1.92
C ILE A 752 8.16 7.22 3.23
N VAL A 753 8.67 7.83 4.30
CA VAL A 753 8.96 7.12 5.56
C VAL A 753 8.74 7.99 6.79
N GLU A 754 8.18 7.40 7.84
CA GLU A 754 8.10 8.00 9.17
C GLU A 754 9.44 7.89 9.92
N ASP A 755 9.96 9.01 10.41
CA ASP A 755 11.11 9.01 11.34
C ASP A 755 10.68 8.98 12.82
N ASN A 756 11.63 8.80 13.74
CA ASN A 756 11.36 8.75 15.19
C ASN A 756 10.80 10.05 15.79
N SER A 757 10.95 11.19 15.11
CA SER A 757 10.26 12.43 15.50
C SER A 757 8.83 12.49 14.97
N ARG A 758 8.36 11.43 14.30
CA ARG A 758 7.10 11.36 13.53
C ARG A 758 7.04 12.44 12.45
N LYS A 759 8.19 12.87 11.94
CA LYS A 759 8.21 13.60 10.67
C LYS A 759 8.14 12.57 9.56
N ILE A 760 7.34 12.85 8.54
CA ILE A 760 7.28 12.02 7.34
C ILE A 760 8.22 12.63 6.31
N ARG A 761 9.08 11.81 5.73
CA ARG A 761 10.15 12.24 4.82
C ARG A 761 10.12 11.49 3.51
N VAL A 762 10.66 12.10 2.46
CA VAL A 762 10.82 11.45 1.15
C VAL A 762 12.29 11.17 0.83
N LEU A 763 12.55 10.04 0.18
CA LEU A 763 13.84 9.63 -0.36
C LEU A 763 13.68 9.36 -1.86
N THR A 764 14.66 9.77 -2.66
CA THR A 764 14.78 9.31 -4.05
C THR A 764 15.87 8.26 -4.12
N VAL A 765 15.50 7.04 -4.53
CA VAL A 765 16.37 5.87 -4.51
C VAL A 765 16.75 5.53 -5.96
N PRO A 766 18.04 5.59 -6.35
CA PRO A 766 18.49 5.25 -7.70
C PRO A 766 18.59 3.72 -7.85
N VAL A 767 17.44 3.07 -8.04
CA VAL A 767 17.24 1.63 -8.01
C VAL A 767 18.19 0.89 -8.96
N THR A 768 18.33 1.36 -10.21
CA THR A 768 19.19 0.73 -11.23
C THR A 768 20.67 0.75 -10.88
N LYS A 769 21.10 1.70 -10.04
CA LYS A 769 22.47 1.79 -9.53
C LYS A 769 22.65 0.89 -8.32
N ILE A 770 21.76 0.99 -7.32
CA ILE A 770 21.92 0.22 -6.07
C ILE A 770 21.66 -1.28 -6.24
N LYS A 771 20.89 -1.71 -7.25
CA LYS A 771 20.70 -3.14 -7.56
C LYS A 771 22.02 -3.86 -7.81
N GLN A 772 23.01 -3.16 -8.39
CA GLN A 772 24.33 -3.70 -8.72
C GLN A 772 25.18 -4.00 -7.48
N LEU A 773 24.72 -3.61 -6.28
CA LEU A 773 25.37 -3.99 -5.02
C LEU A 773 24.98 -5.41 -4.56
N LEU A 774 23.96 -6.00 -5.18
CA LEU A 774 23.46 -7.35 -4.86
C LEU A 774 23.87 -8.41 -5.90
N GLN A 775 24.39 -7.96 -7.06
CA GLN A 775 24.84 -8.79 -8.19
C GLN A 775 26.36 -8.91 -8.17
#